data_AF-A0AAD7N7V0-F1
#
_entry.id   AF-A0AAD7N7V0-F1
#
_cell.length_a   1.000
_cell.length_b   1.000
_cell.length_c   1.000
_cell.angle_alpha   90.00
_cell.angle_beta   90.00
_cell.angle_gamma   90.00
#
_symmetry.space_group_name_H-M   'P 1'
#
loop_
_entity.id
_entity.type
_entity.pdbx_description
1 polymer ?
#
loop_
_entity_poly.entity_id
_entity_poly.type
_entity_poly.pdbx_seq_one_letter_code
_entity_poly.pdbx_strand_id
1 'polypeptide(L)'
;MPFPSKRQFLAQKTLNQPHPKAASSSASETENTHPNDVSTLTKPSIAKPKKPALSLKAQLLDKDVIIANLEGTISQLSADLTQLQDDNDRLSRDNQALQEQKRTLTVKNQCMNSLKRKAEDDTAKKRKRIKRLERERDVKEEKNMVVLSSLEDNLYDKSAHISHLERDLASAIARIHSQDHNIASLRASLRERQDILTAIRKQLYAALKKIQRHKDSLKTIRDAYNALRVWNAMTNGQYTAVARELARALTYAGCAAEKIEYAVQACAKAFGIKIRRRFMSARTVARAIDEGGKYGDLQLAREIMDAPGFVESSDGTTLHGVTIESRHVTLLAPSYAPGTDDNDQSTWTHQTCFVEVAPALDHTAERQFEGTKAAAARVADTYSRSPLAAQERRVMDKNDYFRKKLGENKDHAADGKKEFRISEAHKKDIIIGDLGRAAMAEADVDTAHILLTVLSITDDDLRTAGKVSEAELAALSSQARSDLVEQVLECKLGEEKFEAMTEDEQSNLCTHFFGGCCCHKDLNVVEYGYKSVQRTWSTYGLEPPVLLANKANAATISAIEDPDSTALKNAVESSSSGGIKLLQLIGALLRHKDRQRGYQDRTTMFLREMKLELYDLDKPTKFPDVSNTRYGCYTYAAAEVVTFHGLIQTLIQEICDGKTKSGQENHIEQNVLKGLNCAATMTELVALALYGASVSWPYMATVRSTKANPINLLDLTDIHRKLPKFCTHIAANPQTLLNPNTPLNELTIDGAPFRDPLLLESIRQLLPDLKSPFLLISRMFTGAETGWIIFTPEFHIGGTINRLTPEQRRILFVLSTNDCSEGMLGTHTVHMRYHPNSTTHSFSNQTRTERNNTEAFIKKCCDPAVEKFVMREVRKDGTRQLRAQFRREWLARQREKAEKALKRRAKTAAWKTAAAFRLATTILEFDLDKIHSMNSKTLKDQLQFYKDVLKDEILVAKKWKDMVKVEVRRNLVLEAWERELARRELGDSQMDTTVGTRLGTANDDGEWEDTDSED
;
A
#
# COMPACT_ATOMS: atom_id res chain seq x y z
N MET A 1 -25.84 16.12 11.61
CA MET A 1 -27.02 16.99 11.40
C MET A 1 -26.55 18.45 11.29
N PRO A 2 -27.30 19.37 10.66
CA PRO A 2 -26.84 20.74 10.38
C PRO A 2 -27.16 21.78 11.47
N PHE A 3 -26.62 23.00 11.27
CA PHE A 3 -26.87 24.31 11.91
C PHE A 3 -28.24 24.55 12.60
N PRO A 4 -28.39 25.50 13.57
CA PRO A 4 -27.58 26.73 13.73
C PRO A 4 -27.30 27.23 15.18
N SER A 5 -26.59 28.37 15.32
CA SER A 5 -27.15 29.59 15.95
C SER A 5 -26.13 30.75 16.02
N LYS A 6 -26.62 32.00 16.04
CA LYS A 6 -25.84 33.22 16.30
C LYS A 6 -26.77 34.34 16.77
N ARG A 7 -26.74 34.71 18.06
CA ARG A 7 -27.53 35.80 18.72
C ARG A 7 -27.13 35.87 20.21
N GLN A 8 -27.25 36.99 20.95
CA GLN A 8 -27.76 38.34 20.63
C GLN A 8 -27.21 39.42 21.60
N PHE A 9 -27.56 40.69 21.33
CA PHE A 9 -27.49 41.88 22.20
C PHE A 9 -26.10 42.57 22.32
N LEU A 10 -25.99 43.86 22.70
CA LEU A 10 -27.04 44.82 23.13
C LEU A 10 -27.54 45.78 22.02
N ALA A 11 -27.67 47.09 22.27
CA ALA A 11 -28.63 47.96 21.56
C ALA A 11 -28.37 49.49 21.67
N GLN A 12 -29.31 50.27 21.13
CA GLN A 12 -29.45 51.76 21.07
C GLN A 12 -28.65 52.45 19.94
N LYS A 13 -29.17 53.50 19.26
CA LYS A 13 -30.41 54.30 19.45
C LYS A 13 -30.91 54.92 18.12
N THR A 14 -32.24 54.93 17.88
CA THR A 14 -33.11 55.94 17.17
C THR A 14 -32.59 56.67 15.90
N LEU A 15 -33.33 56.93 14.80
CA LEU A 15 -34.77 56.86 14.39
C LEU A 15 -34.79 56.87 12.81
N ASN A 16 -35.82 57.02 11.94
CA ASN A 16 -37.27 57.29 11.99
C ASN A 16 -38.01 56.76 10.70
N GLN A 17 -39.23 57.25 10.42
CA GLN A 17 -40.15 56.95 9.28
C GLN A 17 -40.63 58.27 8.60
N PRO A 18 -41.49 58.33 7.53
CA PRO A 18 -42.48 57.34 7.05
C PRO A 18 -42.75 57.15 5.52
N HIS A 19 -43.73 56.27 5.26
CA HIS A 19 -44.46 55.87 4.03
C HIS A 19 -45.38 56.97 3.43
N PRO A 20 -46.07 56.85 2.23
CA PRO A 20 -46.93 55.70 1.82
C PRO A 20 -47.22 55.37 0.31
N LYS A 21 -47.93 54.24 0.09
CA LYS A 21 -49.01 53.85 -0.91
C LYS A 21 -49.04 54.45 -2.35
N ALA A 22 -49.58 53.82 -3.42
CA ALA A 22 -50.04 52.46 -3.84
C ALA A 22 -50.40 52.56 -5.39
N ALA A 23 -51.20 51.77 -6.15
CA ALA A 23 -52.05 50.55 -6.02
C ALA A 23 -52.40 49.95 -7.43
N SER A 24 -52.89 48.69 -7.51
CA SER A 24 -53.61 48.04 -8.66
C SER A 24 -52.81 47.76 -9.96
N SER A 25 -53.22 46.91 -10.92
CA SER A 25 -54.48 46.14 -11.12
C SER A 25 -54.24 44.71 -11.73
N SER A 26 -55.31 43.97 -12.05
CA SER A 26 -55.36 42.52 -12.32
C SER A 26 -55.88 42.12 -13.71
N ALA A 27 -55.42 40.96 -14.23
CA ALA A 27 -56.11 40.03 -15.16
C ALA A 27 -55.11 38.89 -15.55
N SER A 28 -55.47 37.67 -15.95
CA SER A 28 -56.48 36.64 -15.63
C SER A 28 -56.50 35.63 -16.81
N GLU A 29 -57.03 34.41 -16.60
CA GLU A 29 -57.08 33.29 -17.58
C GLU A 29 -55.70 32.71 -18.03
N THR A 30 -55.54 31.47 -18.51
CA THR A 30 -56.38 30.24 -18.51
C THR A 30 -55.49 28.98 -18.52
N GLU A 31 -56.06 27.81 -18.21
CA GLU A 31 -55.44 26.48 -18.41
C GLU A 31 -55.93 25.82 -19.72
N ASN A 32 -55.14 24.89 -20.31
CA ASN A 32 -55.66 23.59 -20.79
C ASN A 32 -54.60 22.57 -21.31
N THR A 33 -54.91 21.29 -21.06
CA THR A 33 -54.56 20.05 -21.81
C THR A 33 -53.11 19.63 -22.15
N HIS A 34 -52.73 18.46 -21.61
CA HIS A 34 -51.79 17.45 -22.15
C HIS A 34 -52.43 16.65 -23.34
N PRO A 35 -51.81 15.60 -23.96
CA PRO A 35 -50.48 14.98 -23.79
C PRO A 35 -49.68 14.70 -25.11
N ASN A 36 -48.50 14.06 -24.96
CA ASN A 36 -47.88 13.00 -25.80
C ASN A 36 -46.38 13.19 -26.19
N ASP A 37 -45.73 12.05 -26.43
CA ASP A 37 -44.29 11.84 -26.51
C ASP A 37 -43.53 12.54 -27.66
N VAL A 38 -42.28 12.93 -27.38
CA VAL A 38 -41.06 12.18 -27.78
C VAL A 38 -39.83 12.88 -27.20
N SER A 39 -39.23 12.31 -26.15
CA SER A 39 -38.06 12.89 -25.48
C SER A 39 -36.75 12.58 -26.22
N THR A 40 -36.54 13.19 -27.40
CA THR A 40 -35.19 13.29 -27.97
C THR A 40 -34.44 14.45 -27.31
N LEU A 41 -33.45 14.12 -26.46
CA LEU A 41 -32.58 15.12 -25.80
C LEU A 41 -31.63 15.78 -26.80
N THR A 42 -32.20 16.68 -27.59
CA THR A 42 -31.46 17.63 -28.41
C THR A 42 -30.65 18.59 -27.53
N LYS A 43 -29.51 19.02 -28.06
CA LYS A 43 -28.49 19.80 -27.32
C LYS A 43 -29.11 21.01 -26.63
N PRO A 44 -28.78 21.31 -25.36
CA PRO A 44 -29.17 22.58 -24.76
C PRO A 44 -28.54 23.71 -25.58
N SER A 45 -29.39 24.44 -26.30
CA SER A 45 -28.98 25.60 -27.09
C SER A 45 -28.42 26.63 -26.12
N ILE A 46 -27.12 26.91 -26.24
CA ILE A 46 -26.47 27.95 -25.41
C ILE A 46 -27.13 29.28 -25.79
N ALA A 47 -28.02 29.74 -24.91
CA ALA A 47 -28.69 31.02 -25.06
C ALA A 47 -27.62 32.12 -25.21
N LYS A 48 -27.49 32.67 -26.42
CA LYS A 48 -26.53 33.75 -26.71
C LYS A 48 -26.77 34.86 -25.68
N PRO A 49 -25.77 35.27 -24.89
CA PRO A 49 -25.97 36.30 -23.87
C PRO A 49 -26.49 37.58 -24.53
N LYS A 50 -27.72 38.01 -24.18
CA LYS A 50 -28.32 39.26 -24.68
C LYS A 50 -27.35 40.40 -24.44
N LYS A 51 -26.80 40.98 -25.52
CA LYS A 51 -25.68 41.94 -25.50
C LYS A 51 -25.92 43.10 -24.50
N PRO A 52 -25.21 43.18 -23.36
CA PRO A 52 -25.25 44.37 -22.50
C PRO A 52 -24.21 45.42 -22.94
N ALA A 53 -23.20 45.00 -23.71
CA ALA A 53 -22.01 45.79 -24.05
C ALA A 53 -22.28 47.02 -24.92
N LEU A 54 -23.43 47.08 -25.61
CA LEU A 54 -23.85 48.27 -26.36
C LEU A 54 -24.33 49.39 -25.45
N SER A 55 -25.05 49.06 -24.35
CA SER A 55 -25.66 50.06 -23.46
C SER A 55 -24.60 50.95 -22.79
N LEU A 56 -23.64 50.37 -22.09
CA LEU A 56 -22.69 51.17 -21.30
C LEU A 56 -21.70 51.94 -22.18
N LYS A 57 -21.33 51.44 -23.37
CA LYS A 57 -20.45 52.19 -24.29
C LYS A 57 -21.20 53.35 -24.96
N ALA A 58 -22.47 53.18 -25.32
CA ALA A 58 -23.30 54.28 -25.81
C ALA A 58 -23.47 55.37 -24.74
N GLN A 59 -23.77 54.99 -23.49
CA GLN A 59 -23.91 55.91 -22.35
C GLN A 59 -22.62 56.65 -21.95
N LEU A 60 -21.45 56.16 -22.35
CA LEU A 60 -20.20 56.93 -22.23
C LEU A 60 -20.11 57.97 -23.34
N LEU A 61 -20.28 57.55 -24.60
CA LEU A 61 -20.20 58.43 -25.78
C LEU A 61 -21.20 59.59 -25.70
N ASP A 62 -22.42 59.30 -25.25
CA ASP A 62 -23.50 60.26 -24.99
C ASP A 62 -23.09 61.31 -23.94
N LYS A 63 -22.43 60.89 -22.85
CA LYS A 63 -21.92 61.81 -21.82
C LYS A 63 -20.71 62.60 -22.28
N ASP A 64 -19.85 62.03 -23.11
CA ASP A 64 -18.71 62.74 -23.71
C ASP A 64 -19.21 63.86 -24.67
N VAL A 65 -20.28 63.61 -25.44
CA VAL A 65 -20.96 64.62 -26.27
C VAL A 65 -21.63 65.70 -25.40
N ILE A 66 -22.32 65.33 -24.32
CA ILE A 66 -22.93 66.30 -23.40
C ILE A 66 -21.85 67.17 -22.72
N ILE A 67 -20.70 66.58 -22.35
CA ILE A 67 -19.54 67.30 -21.81
C ILE A 67 -19.01 68.31 -22.83
N ALA A 68 -18.76 67.91 -24.07
CA ALA A 68 -18.26 68.81 -25.12
C ALA A 68 -19.22 69.98 -25.40
N ASN A 69 -20.52 69.71 -25.45
CA ASN A 69 -21.56 70.74 -25.63
C ASN A 69 -21.60 71.72 -24.45
N LEU A 70 -21.49 71.23 -23.21
CA LEU A 70 -21.41 72.08 -22.01
C LEU A 70 -20.11 72.90 -21.99
N GLU A 71 -18.98 72.34 -22.38
CA GLU A 71 -17.68 73.03 -22.42
C GLU A 71 -17.67 74.17 -23.46
N GLY A 72 -18.21 73.93 -24.67
CA GLY A 72 -18.41 74.98 -25.66
C GLY A 72 -19.36 76.08 -25.16
N THR A 73 -20.46 75.69 -24.51
CA THR A 73 -21.44 76.64 -23.93
C THR A 73 -20.86 77.47 -22.78
N ILE A 74 -20.04 76.87 -21.92
CA ILE A 74 -19.31 77.54 -20.83
C ILE A 74 -18.27 78.51 -21.40
N SER A 75 -17.60 78.12 -22.49
CA SER A 75 -16.61 78.97 -23.18
C SER A 75 -17.27 80.21 -23.78
N GLN A 76 -18.40 80.05 -24.48
CA GLN A 76 -19.16 81.17 -25.03
C GLN A 76 -19.64 82.13 -23.93
N LEU A 77 -20.30 81.61 -22.89
CA LEU A 77 -20.73 82.44 -21.74
C LEU A 77 -19.57 83.19 -21.06
N SER A 78 -18.37 82.60 -21.04
CA SER A 78 -17.18 83.25 -20.46
C SER A 78 -16.65 84.38 -21.36
N ALA A 79 -16.70 84.21 -22.68
CA ALA A 79 -16.36 85.26 -23.64
C ALA A 79 -17.37 86.41 -23.59
N ASP A 80 -18.68 86.10 -23.61
CA ASP A 80 -19.77 87.08 -23.51
C ASP A 80 -19.67 87.91 -22.21
N LEU A 81 -19.35 87.25 -21.09
CA LEU A 81 -19.13 87.89 -19.80
C LEU A 81 -17.91 88.83 -19.83
N THR A 82 -16.81 88.40 -20.45
CA THR A 82 -15.58 89.21 -20.56
C THR A 82 -15.83 90.47 -21.40
N GLN A 83 -16.45 90.31 -22.57
CA GLN A 83 -16.82 91.42 -23.45
C GLN A 83 -17.73 92.45 -22.73
N LEU A 84 -18.74 91.98 -22.00
CA LEU A 84 -19.63 92.86 -21.23
C LEU A 84 -18.92 93.56 -20.07
N GLN A 85 -17.93 92.93 -19.45
CA GLN A 85 -17.08 93.58 -18.45
C GLN A 85 -16.20 94.67 -19.08
N ASP A 86 -15.54 94.39 -20.21
CA ASP A 86 -14.70 95.37 -20.91
C ASP A 86 -15.51 96.59 -21.42
N ASP A 87 -16.75 96.36 -21.88
CA ASP A 87 -17.68 97.43 -22.26
C ASP A 87 -18.13 98.28 -21.06
N ASN A 88 -18.41 97.65 -19.91
CA ASN A 88 -18.78 98.35 -18.67
C ASN A 88 -17.61 99.17 -18.12
N ASP A 89 -16.39 98.62 -18.13
CA ASP A 89 -15.16 99.30 -17.73
C ASP A 89 -14.79 100.45 -18.68
N ARG A 90 -15.18 100.39 -19.97
CA ARG A 90 -15.08 101.55 -20.87
C ARG A 90 -16.09 102.63 -20.48
N LEU A 91 -17.37 102.30 -20.32
CA LEU A 91 -18.42 103.25 -19.95
C LEU A 91 -18.17 103.92 -18.58
N SER A 92 -17.56 103.21 -17.64
CA SER A 92 -17.13 103.75 -16.35
C SER A 92 -16.01 104.80 -16.50
N ARG A 93 -15.05 104.58 -17.40
CA ARG A 93 -14.00 105.58 -17.75
C ARG A 93 -14.59 106.80 -18.48
N ASP A 94 -15.51 106.58 -19.44
CA ASP A 94 -16.19 107.66 -20.16
C ASP A 94 -17.00 108.56 -19.20
N ASN A 95 -17.70 107.95 -18.24
CA ASN A 95 -18.41 108.63 -17.15
C ASN A 95 -17.45 109.48 -16.29
N GLN A 96 -16.30 108.91 -15.89
CA GLN A 96 -15.28 109.64 -15.12
C GLN A 96 -14.72 110.86 -15.88
N ALA A 97 -14.50 110.74 -17.20
CA ALA A 97 -14.04 111.85 -18.04
C ALA A 97 -15.08 113.00 -18.13
N LEU A 98 -16.37 112.67 -18.28
CA LEU A 98 -17.46 113.65 -18.30
C LEU A 98 -17.58 114.42 -16.97
N GLN A 99 -17.36 113.77 -15.83
CA GLN A 99 -17.35 114.44 -14.53
C GLN A 99 -16.19 115.45 -14.40
N GLU A 100 -15.00 115.10 -14.90
CA GLU A 100 -13.82 115.96 -14.84
C GLU A 100 -13.94 117.18 -15.79
N GLN A 101 -14.53 116.98 -16.97
CA GLN A 101 -14.89 118.07 -17.89
C GLN A 101 -15.90 119.03 -17.27
N LYS A 102 -16.95 118.52 -16.60
CA LYS A 102 -17.94 119.32 -15.87
C LYS A 102 -17.29 120.19 -14.80
N ARG A 103 -16.47 119.59 -13.92
CA ARG A 103 -15.72 120.30 -12.85
C ARG A 103 -14.90 121.47 -13.41
N THR A 104 -14.15 121.20 -14.49
CA THR A 104 -13.27 122.19 -15.15
C THR A 104 -14.06 123.40 -15.69
N LEU A 105 -15.26 123.19 -16.21
CA LEU A 105 -16.13 124.26 -16.71
C LEU A 105 -16.75 125.09 -15.58
N THR A 106 -17.19 124.45 -14.49
CA THR A 106 -17.75 125.14 -13.31
C THR A 106 -16.76 126.14 -12.71
N VAL A 107 -15.49 125.75 -12.54
CA VAL A 107 -14.44 126.62 -11.98
C VAL A 107 -14.16 127.83 -12.90
N LYS A 108 -14.12 127.62 -14.22
CA LYS A 108 -13.94 128.71 -15.21
C LYS A 108 -15.10 129.72 -15.18
N ASN A 109 -16.33 129.26 -14.98
CA ASN A 109 -17.52 130.12 -14.88
C ASN A 109 -17.45 131.01 -13.61
N GLN A 110 -17.06 130.44 -12.47
CA GLN A 110 -16.87 131.21 -11.21
C GLN A 110 -15.82 132.32 -11.35
N CYS A 111 -14.70 132.05 -12.04
CA CYS A 111 -13.64 133.03 -12.26
C CYS A 111 -14.14 134.27 -13.06
N MET A 112 -14.87 134.05 -14.16
CA MET A 112 -15.40 135.14 -15.01
C MET A 112 -16.32 136.10 -14.24
N ASN A 113 -17.18 135.56 -13.36
CA ASN A 113 -18.08 136.37 -12.53
C ASN A 113 -17.36 137.29 -11.54
N SER A 114 -16.11 136.98 -11.16
CA SER A 114 -15.30 137.86 -10.30
C SER A 114 -14.75 139.09 -11.04
N LEU A 115 -14.54 138.99 -12.35
CA LEU A 115 -13.99 140.07 -13.19
C LEU A 115 -15.05 141.16 -13.48
N LYS A 116 -16.30 140.77 -13.75
CA LYS A 116 -17.40 141.71 -14.01
C LYS A 116 -17.55 142.74 -12.88
N ARG A 117 -17.59 142.27 -11.63
CA ARG A 117 -17.73 143.13 -10.44
C ARG A 117 -16.60 144.15 -10.25
N LYS A 118 -15.39 143.86 -10.74
CA LYS A 118 -14.27 144.83 -10.70
C LYS A 118 -14.42 145.95 -11.71
N ALA A 119 -15.02 145.70 -12.87
CA ALA A 119 -15.23 146.72 -13.90
C ALA A 119 -16.30 147.76 -13.48
N GLU A 120 -17.34 147.31 -12.76
CA GLU A 120 -18.43 148.15 -12.28
C GLU A 120 -17.93 149.21 -11.27
N ASP A 121 -17.08 148.81 -10.31
CA ASP A 121 -16.64 149.61 -9.17
C ASP A 121 -15.66 150.77 -9.51
N ASP A 122 -15.00 150.72 -10.67
CA ASP A 122 -14.09 151.77 -11.16
C ASP A 122 -14.81 152.90 -11.91
N THR A 123 -16.08 152.72 -12.28
CA THR A 123 -16.88 153.76 -12.95
C THR A 123 -17.40 154.81 -11.97
N ALA A 124 -17.76 154.40 -10.74
CA ALA A 124 -18.39 155.26 -9.74
C ALA A 124 -17.47 156.37 -9.19
N LYS A 125 -16.17 156.09 -9.06
CA LYS A 125 -15.22 156.94 -8.31
C LYS A 125 -14.83 158.25 -9.02
N LYS A 126 -15.15 158.41 -10.31
CA LYS A 126 -14.67 159.55 -11.14
C LYS A 126 -15.60 160.78 -11.19
N ARG A 127 -16.75 160.78 -10.49
CA ARG A 127 -17.83 161.78 -10.70
C ARG A 127 -17.90 162.98 -9.72
N LYS A 128 -16.92 163.23 -8.84
CA LYS A 128 -16.93 164.41 -7.93
C LYS A 128 -15.56 165.09 -7.80
N ARG A 129 -15.55 166.44 -7.75
CA ARG A 129 -14.41 167.39 -7.64
C ARG A 129 -13.73 167.77 -8.99
N ILE A 130 -14.39 168.47 -9.93
CA ILE A 130 -14.78 169.90 -9.97
C ILE A 130 -13.61 170.89 -10.22
N LYS A 131 -13.71 171.63 -11.34
CA LYS A 131 -13.09 172.92 -11.71
C LYS A 131 -11.57 173.10 -11.54
N ARG A 132 -10.82 172.84 -12.63
CA ARG A 132 -10.06 173.89 -13.36
C ARG A 132 -9.68 173.41 -14.77
N LEU A 133 -10.11 174.18 -15.79
CA LEU A 133 -9.91 174.00 -17.23
C LEU A 133 -10.60 172.77 -17.87
N GLU A 134 -11.17 173.04 -19.05
CA GLU A 134 -11.99 172.14 -19.88
C GLU A 134 -11.32 171.98 -21.26
N ARG A 135 -11.96 171.16 -22.13
CA ARG A 135 -11.73 171.02 -23.60
C ARG A 135 -10.77 169.91 -24.07
N GLU A 136 -11.09 168.67 -23.71
CA GLU A 136 -10.82 167.47 -24.54
C GLU A 136 -11.67 166.29 -24.02
N ARG A 137 -13.01 166.40 -24.15
CA ARG A 137 -13.96 165.55 -23.41
C ARG A 137 -14.40 164.29 -24.16
N ASP A 138 -14.60 164.37 -25.48
CA ASP A 138 -15.60 163.54 -26.17
C ASP A 138 -15.03 162.34 -26.96
N VAL A 139 -13.95 161.69 -26.47
CA VAL A 139 -13.29 160.55 -27.15
C VAL A 139 -13.02 159.35 -26.22
N LYS A 140 -13.50 159.36 -24.96
CA LYS A 140 -13.11 158.34 -23.95
C LYS A 140 -14.24 157.56 -23.26
N GLU A 141 -15.52 157.88 -23.46
CA GLU A 141 -16.62 157.09 -22.90
C GLU A 141 -16.98 155.86 -23.78
N GLU A 142 -16.86 155.96 -25.10
CA GLU A 142 -17.32 154.93 -26.05
C GLU A 142 -16.58 153.58 -25.93
N LYS A 143 -15.28 153.59 -25.60
CA LYS A 143 -14.46 152.36 -25.49
C LYS A 143 -14.81 151.45 -24.32
N ASN A 144 -15.51 151.95 -23.29
CA ASN A 144 -15.85 151.14 -22.12
C ASN A 144 -17.15 150.33 -22.29
N MET A 145 -18.06 150.76 -23.16
CA MET A 145 -19.36 150.11 -23.35
C MET A 145 -19.24 148.76 -24.08
N VAL A 146 -18.31 148.65 -25.04
CA VAL A 146 -18.09 147.45 -25.86
C VAL A 146 -17.60 146.25 -25.04
N VAL A 147 -16.83 146.47 -23.97
CA VAL A 147 -16.21 145.40 -23.18
C VAL A 147 -17.21 144.64 -22.30
N LEU A 148 -18.26 145.31 -21.82
CA LEU A 148 -19.25 144.68 -20.92
C LEU A 148 -20.13 143.67 -21.66
N SER A 149 -20.65 144.04 -22.85
CA SER A 149 -21.54 143.17 -23.64
C SER A 149 -20.90 141.81 -23.96
N SER A 150 -19.65 141.82 -24.44
CA SER A 150 -18.90 140.61 -24.82
C SER A 150 -18.68 139.60 -23.67
N LEU A 151 -18.79 140.05 -22.42
CA LEU A 151 -18.64 139.19 -21.22
C LEU A 151 -19.94 138.46 -20.84
N GLU A 152 -21.11 138.95 -21.24
CA GLU A 152 -22.40 138.38 -20.84
C GLU A 152 -22.79 137.19 -21.72
N ASP A 153 -22.66 137.32 -23.05
CA ASP A 153 -22.85 136.22 -24.00
C ASP A 153 -21.96 135.01 -23.63
N ASN A 154 -20.70 135.30 -23.29
CA ASN A 154 -19.70 134.32 -22.88
C ASN A 154 -20.03 133.54 -21.59
N LEU A 155 -20.96 134.04 -20.76
CA LEU A 155 -21.44 133.36 -19.56
C LEU A 155 -22.65 132.48 -19.86
N TYR A 156 -23.54 132.92 -20.76
CA TYR A 156 -24.75 132.19 -21.15
C TYR A 156 -24.42 130.83 -21.79
N ASP A 157 -23.58 130.82 -22.82
CA ASP A 157 -23.19 129.59 -23.54
C ASP A 157 -22.57 128.53 -22.61
N LYS A 158 -21.73 128.98 -21.66
CA LYS A 158 -21.06 128.09 -20.70
C LYS A 158 -22.03 127.50 -19.67
N SER A 159 -23.12 128.20 -19.37
CA SER A 159 -24.20 127.66 -18.53
C SER A 159 -25.01 126.60 -19.28
N ALA A 160 -25.35 126.84 -20.55
CA ALA A 160 -26.07 125.88 -21.38
C ALA A 160 -25.29 124.56 -21.58
N HIS A 161 -23.97 124.66 -21.78
CA HIS A 161 -23.11 123.48 -22.00
C HIS A 161 -23.02 122.56 -20.75
N ILE A 162 -22.98 123.13 -19.54
CA ILE A 162 -22.99 122.34 -18.29
C ILE A 162 -24.30 121.53 -18.16
N SER A 163 -25.44 122.14 -18.48
CA SER A 163 -26.77 121.49 -18.46
C SER A 163 -26.97 120.44 -19.58
N HIS A 164 -26.01 120.27 -20.49
CA HIS A 164 -25.97 119.14 -21.42
C HIS A 164 -25.27 117.95 -20.77
N LEU A 165 -24.05 118.17 -20.28
CA LEU A 165 -23.20 117.14 -19.66
C LEU A 165 -23.90 116.45 -18.47
N GLU A 166 -24.77 117.15 -17.74
CA GLU A 166 -25.57 116.56 -16.66
C GLU A 166 -26.58 115.51 -17.12
N ARG A 167 -27.18 115.67 -18.31
CA ARG A 167 -28.12 114.68 -18.89
C ARG A 167 -27.36 113.48 -19.45
N ASP A 168 -26.22 113.71 -20.09
CA ASP A 168 -25.37 112.65 -20.63
C ASP A 168 -24.82 111.75 -19.51
N LEU A 169 -24.39 112.38 -18.40
CA LEU A 169 -23.92 111.69 -17.19
C LEU A 169 -25.00 110.79 -16.55
N ALA A 170 -26.23 111.29 -16.43
CA ALA A 170 -27.35 110.51 -15.89
C ALA A 170 -27.69 109.30 -16.78
N SER A 171 -27.64 109.48 -18.11
CA SER A 171 -27.82 108.40 -19.08
C SER A 171 -26.74 107.31 -18.98
N ALA A 172 -25.47 107.70 -18.81
CA ALA A 172 -24.36 106.76 -18.65
C ALA A 172 -24.51 105.87 -17.41
N ILE A 173 -24.90 106.44 -16.26
CA ILE A 173 -25.11 105.69 -15.00
C ILE A 173 -26.21 104.62 -15.15
N ALA A 174 -27.32 104.95 -15.82
CA ALA A 174 -28.41 104.00 -16.04
C ALA A 174 -27.99 102.80 -16.92
N ARG A 175 -27.07 103.00 -17.87
CA ARG A 175 -26.57 101.93 -18.75
C ARG A 175 -25.63 100.97 -18.00
N ILE A 176 -24.75 101.51 -17.15
CA ILE A 176 -23.85 100.73 -16.28
C ILE A 176 -24.65 99.77 -15.38
N HIS A 177 -25.65 100.28 -14.65
CA HIS A 177 -26.51 99.44 -13.80
C HIS A 177 -27.23 98.33 -14.58
N SER A 178 -27.61 98.57 -15.83
CA SER A 178 -28.22 97.54 -16.69
C SER A 178 -27.22 96.46 -17.14
N GLN A 179 -25.95 96.81 -17.31
CA GLN A 179 -24.89 95.84 -17.64
C GLN A 179 -24.48 95.02 -16.42
N ASP A 180 -24.36 95.64 -15.24
CA ASP A 180 -24.06 94.94 -13.98
C ASP A 180 -25.08 93.83 -13.69
N HIS A 181 -26.38 94.09 -13.94
CA HIS A 181 -27.43 93.08 -13.80
C HIS A 181 -27.27 91.90 -14.77
N ASN A 182 -26.93 92.18 -16.04
CA ASN A 182 -26.69 91.15 -17.05
C ASN A 182 -25.44 90.31 -16.71
N ILE A 183 -24.36 90.96 -16.26
CA ILE A 183 -23.13 90.31 -15.79
C ILE A 183 -23.42 89.39 -14.60
N ALA A 184 -24.28 89.80 -13.65
CA ALA A 184 -24.70 88.95 -12.53
C ALA A 184 -25.49 87.70 -12.98
N SER A 185 -26.43 87.87 -13.92
CA SER A 185 -27.25 86.78 -14.48
C SER A 185 -26.40 85.75 -15.26
N LEU A 186 -25.44 86.23 -16.07
CA LEU A 186 -24.50 85.39 -16.79
C LEU A 186 -23.56 84.62 -15.85
N ARG A 187 -23.08 85.25 -14.77
CA ARG A 187 -22.26 84.57 -13.73
C ARG A 187 -23.02 83.44 -13.04
N ALA A 188 -24.31 83.61 -12.75
CA ALA A 188 -25.14 82.53 -12.19
C ALA A 188 -25.30 81.36 -13.18
N SER A 189 -25.65 81.68 -14.44
CA SER A 189 -25.83 80.70 -15.52
C SER A 189 -24.55 79.91 -15.85
N LEU A 190 -23.39 80.58 -15.78
CA LEU A 190 -22.08 79.97 -15.97
C LEU A 190 -21.76 78.96 -14.85
N ARG A 191 -22.03 79.34 -13.60
CA ARG A 191 -21.79 78.51 -12.42
C ARG A 191 -22.66 77.24 -12.41
N GLU A 192 -23.95 77.36 -12.70
CA GLU A 192 -24.85 76.21 -12.82
C GLU A 192 -24.33 75.19 -13.84
N ARG A 193 -23.91 75.66 -15.03
CA ARG A 193 -23.35 74.79 -16.08
C ARG A 193 -22.03 74.15 -15.66
N GLN A 194 -21.18 74.84 -14.90
CA GLN A 194 -19.95 74.28 -14.32
C GLN A 194 -20.22 73.20 -13.25
N ASP A 195 -21.24 73.38 -12.41
CA ASP A 195 -21.66 72.39 -11.41
C ASP A 195 -22.25 71.13 -12.07
N ILE A 196 -23.08 71.29 -13.12
CA ILE A 196 -23.59 70.18 -13.95
C ILE A 196 -22.43 69.42 -14.63
N LEU A 197 -21.49 70.13 -15.27
CA LEU A 197 -20.31 69.54 -15.90
C LEU A 197 -19.50 68.71 -14.88
N THR A 198 -19.32 69.24 -13.67
CA THR A 198 -18.61 68.58 -12.57
C THR A 198 -19.33 67.31 -12.09
N ALA A 199 -20.67 67.36 -11.99
CA ALA A 199 -21.49 66.20 -11.64
C ALA A 199 -21.41 65.09 -12.70
N ILE A 200 -21.46 65.44 -14.00
CA ILE A 200 -21.36 64.46 -15.10
C ILE A 200 -19.95 63.86 -15.15
N ARG A 201 -18.88 64.67 -15.04
CA ARG A 201 -17.48 64.19 -14.94
C ARG A 201 -17.29 63.22 -13.75
N LYS A 202 -17.91 63.49 -12.60
CA LYS A 202 -17.89 62.59 -11.42
C LYS A 202 -18.59 61.25 -11.68
N GLN A 203 -19.72 61.25 -12.39
CA GLN A 203 -20.40 60.02 -12.82
C GLN A 203 -19.58 59.23 -13.86
N LEU A 204 -18.97 59.92 -14.82
CA LEU A 204 -18.11 59.34 -15.85
C LEU A 204 -16.90 58.62 -15.21
N TYR A 205 -16.21 59.28 -14.28
CA TYR A 205 -15.12 58.68 -13.51
C TYR A 205 -15.56 57.43 -12.73
N ALA A 206 -16.74 57.45 -12.09
CA ALA A 206 -17.28 56.30 -11.38
C ALA A 206 -17.60 55.12 -12.32
N ALA A 207 -18.17 55.39 -13.50
CA ALA A 207 -18.42 54.38 -14.53
C ALA A 207 -17.11 53.77 -15.07
N LEU A 208 -16.10 54.60 -15.36
CA LEU A 208 -14.77 54.15 -15.80
C LEU A 208 -14.08 53.29 -14.74
N LYS A 209 -14.14 53.67 -13.45
CA LYS A 209 -13.63 52.83 -12.34
C LYS A 209 -14.39 51.52 -12.20
N LYS A 210 -15.71 51.49 -12.44
CA LYS A 210 -16.50 50.24 -12.46
C LYS A 210 -16.08 49.33 -13.61
N ILE A 211 -15.89 49.87 -14.82
CA ILE A 211 -15.36 49.14 -15.98
C ILE A 211 -13.97 48.58 -15.68
N GLN A 212 -13.09 49.35 -15.05
CA GLN A 212 -11.75 48.87 -14.69
C GLN A 212 -11.80 47.71 -13.70
N ARG A 213 -12.55 47.84 -12.59
CA ARG A 213 -12.77 46.73 -11.64
C ARG A 213 -13.31 45.48 -12.34
N HIS A 214 -14.26 45.62 -13.28
CA HIS A 214 -14.79 44.50 -14.05
C HIS A 214 -13.73 43.86 -14.96
N LYS A 215 -12.82 44.64 -15.58
CA LYS A 215 -11.67 44.10 -16.34
C LYS A 215 -10.73 43.31 -15.43
N ASP A 216 -10.43 43.85 -14.25
CA ASP A 216 -9.50 43.24 -13.30
C ASP A 216 -10.08 41.94 -12.74
N SER A 217 -11.37 41.91 -12.35
CA SER A 217 -12.08 40.67 -12.00
C SER A 217 -12.11 39.67 -13.16
N LEU A 218 -12.38 40.10 -14.40
CA LEU A 218 -12.38 39.23 -15.58
C LEU A 218 -10.98 38.67 -15.89
N LYS A 219 -9.91 39.44 -15.62
CA LYS A 219 -8.53 38.97 -15.70
C LYS A 219 -8.30 37.89 -14.63
N THR A 220 -8.59 38.16 -13.36
CA THR A 220 -8.44 37.19 -12.27
C THR A 220 -9.21 35.89 -12.53
N ILE A 221 -10.46 35.97 -12.99
CA ILE A 221 -11.28 34.80 -13.35
C ILE A 221 -10.67 34.05 -14.53
N ARG A 222 -10.16 34.75 -15.55
CA ARG A 222 -9.50 34.13 -16.71
C ARG A 222 -8.18 33.46 -16.34
N ASP A 223 -7.39 34.07 -15.47
CA ASP A 223 -6.12 33.54 -15.01
C ASP A 223 -6.33 32.29 -14.13
N ALA A 224 -7.32 32.32 -13.22
CA ALA A 224 -7.74 31.15 -12.45
C ALA A 224 -8.31 30.02 -13.34
N TYR A 225 -9.15 30.36 -14.31
CA TYR A 225 -9.67 29.40 -15.29
C TYR A 225 -8.56 28.78 -16.15
N ASN A 226 -7.56 29.57 -16.57
CA ASN A 226 -6.40 29.08 -17.30
C ASN A 226 -5.54 28.14 -16.43
N ALA A 227 -5.37 28.44 -15.14
CA ALA A 227 -4.65 27.60 -14.19
C ALA A 227 -5.34 26.24 -13.99
N LEU A 228 -6.68 26.23 -13.83
CA LEU A 228 -7.47 25.00 -13.75
C LEU A 228 -7.47 24.20 -15.06
N ARG A 229 -7.47 24.89 -16.20
CA ARG A 229 -7.53 24.28 -17.54
C ARG A 229 -6.19 23.71 -18.01
N VAL A 230 -5.05 24.10 -17.44
CA VAL A 230 -3.72 23.68 -17.91
C VAL A 230 -2.92 23.02 -16.78
N TRP A 231 -2.98 21.69 -16.70
CA TRP A 231 -2.15 20.96 -15.74
C TRP A 231 -0.70 20.90 -16.19
N ASN A 232 0.20 21.32 -15.30
CA ASN A 232 1.64 21.26 -15.51
C ASN A 232 2.27 20.18 -14.63
N ALA A 233 2.30 18.94 -15.11
CA ALA A 233 2.86 17.79 -14.40
C ALA A 233 4.40 17.82 -14.19
N MET A 234 5.09 18.91 -14.58
CA MET A 234 6.53 19.08 -14.45
C MET A 234 6.92 20.47 -13.95
N THR A 235 7.81 20.52 -12.97
CA THR A 235 8.46 21.74 -12.48
C THR A 235 9.97 21.64 -12.72
N ASN A 236 10.57 22.68 -13.31
CA ASN A 236 12.01 22.74 -13.64
C ASN A 236 12.54 21.50 -14.40
N GLY A 237 11.72 20.94 -15.29
CA GLY A 237 12.06 19.74 -16.10
C GLY A 237 11.94 18.40 -15.36
N GLN A 238 11.50 18.39 -14.10
CA GLN A 238 11.28 17.20 -13.29
C GLN A 238 9.78 17.00 -13.06
N TYR A 239 9.29 15.76 -13.05
CA TYR A 239 7.89 15.49 -12.71
C TYR A 239 7.65 15.73 -11.23
N THR A 240 6.52 16.36 -10.89
CA THR A 240 6.13 16.68 -9.50
C THR A 240 5.71 15.44 -8.73
N ALA A 241 5.87 15.42 -7.40
CA ALA A 241 5.39 14.36 -6.51
C ALA A 241 3.96 13.86 -6.85
N VAL A 242 2.98 14.77 -7.01
CA VAL A 242 1.58 14.42 -7.39
C VAL A 242 1.48 13.68 -8.73
N ALA A 243 2.36 13.97 -9.69
CA ALA A 243 2.41 13.25 -10.97
C ALA A 243 3.03 11.86 -10.84
N ARG A 244 3.89 11.64 -9.83
CA ARG A 244 4.54 10.36 -9.50
C ARG A 244 3.63 9.46 -8.68
N GLU A 245 2.94 10.04 -7.69
CA GLU A 245 1.81 9.44 -6.99
C GLU A 245 0.76 8.94 -7.98
N LEU A 246 0.29 9.79 -8.91
CA LEU A 246 -0.69 9.39 -9.92
C LEU A 246 -0.19 8.21 -10.79
N ALA A 247 1.10 8.18 -11.13
CA ALA A 247 1.67 7.06 -11.89
C ALA A 247 1.70 5.75 -11.07
N ARG A 248 2.00 5.80 -9.78
CA ARG A 248 1.92 4.63 -8.88
C ARG A 248 0.48 4.18 -8.69
N ALA A 249 -0.44 5.10 -8.36
CA ALA A 249 -1.86 4.82 -8.17
C ALA A 249 -2.52 4.20 -9.43
N LEU A 250 -2.19 4.69 -10.63
CA LEU A 250 -2.67 4.10 -11.87
C LEU A 250 -2.04 2.73 -12.16
N THR A 251 -0.77 2.50 -11.81
CA THR A 251 -0.15 1.18 -11.91
C THR A 251 -0.85 0.17 -10.98
N TYR A 252 -1.15 0.58 -9.73
CA TYR A 252 -1.91 -0.21 -8.77
C TYR A 252 -3.32 -0.55 -9.28
N ALA A 253 -4.00 0.41 -9.92
CA ALA A 253 -5.27 0.19 -10.61
C ALA A 253 -5.18 -0.66 -11.91
N GLY A 254 -4.09 -1.40 -12.11
CA GLY A 254 -3.89 -2.32 -13.23
C GLY A 254 -3.47 -1.65 -14.55
N CYS A 255 -3.19 -0.34 -14.56
CA CYS A 255 -2.79 0.34 -15.79
C CYS A 255 -1.31 0.06 -16.10
N ALA A 256 -1.05 -0.75 -17.13
CA ALA A 256 0.30 -1.04 -17.60
C ALA A 256 1.09 0.26 -17.89
N ALA A 257 2.37 0.29 -17.51
CA ALA A 257 3.19 1.52 -17.47
C ALA A 257 3.30 2.29 -18.80
N GLU A 258 3.12 1.62 -19.94
CA GLU A 258 3.05 2.24 -21.27
C GLU A 258 1.68 2.87 -21.61
N LYS A 259 0.59 2.42 -20.97
CA LYS A 259 -0.76 2.93 -21.17
C LYS A 259 -1.10 4.09 -20.24
N ILE A 260 -0.37 4.30 -19.13
CA ILE A 260 -0.62 5.39 -18.17
C ILE A 260 -0.65 6.76 -18.84
N GLU A 261 0.26 7.03 -19.78
CA GLU A 261 0.23 8.29 -20.55
C GLU A 261 -1.11 8.48 -21.29
N TYR A 262 -1.57 7.44 -21.98
CA TYR A 262 -2.83 7.45 -22.72
C TYR A 262 -4.03 7.62 -21.77
N ALA A 263 -4.05 6.88 -20.65
CA ALA A 263 -5.11 6.99 -19.65
C ALA A 263 -5.21 8.41 -19.07
N VAL A 264 -4.07 8.99 -18.65
CA VAL A 264 -4.01 10.35 -18.12
C VAL A 264 -4.40 11.39 -19.17
N GLN A 265 -4.00 11.22 -20.44
CA GLN A 265 -4.43 12.09 -21.54
C GLN A 265 -5.92 11.96 -21.85
N ALA A 266 -6.49 10.75 -21.82
CA ALA A 266 -7.91 10.50 -22.06
C ALA A 266 -8.77 11.13 -20.96
N CYS A 267 -8.42 10.93 -19.68
CA CYS A 267 -9.08 11.56 -18.54
C CYS A 267 -8.96 13.09 -18.61
N ALA A 268 -7.76 13.63 -18.84
CA ALA A 268 -7.57 15.08 -18.96
C ALA A 268 -8.43 15.68 -20.10
N LYS A 269 -8.46 15.02 -21.27
CA LYS A 269 -9.31 15.40 -22.40
C LYS A 269 -10.80 15.39 -22.04
N ALA A 270 -11.27 14.37 -21.31
CA ALA A 270 -12.67 14.27 -20.87
C ALA A 270 -13.06 15.41 -19.92
N PHE A 271 -12.18 15.79 -18.99
CA PHE A 271 -12.37 16.93 -18.08
C PHE A 271 -12.02 18.30 -18.70
N GLY A 272 -11.69 18.36 -20.01
CA GLY A 272 -11.34 19.60 -20.71
C GLY A 272 -9.96 20.19 -20.34
N ILE A 273 -9.16 19.47 -19.56
CA ILE A 273 -7.83 19.85 -19.08
C ILE A 273 -6.80 19.57 -20.18
N LYS A 274 -5.92 20.54 -20.44
CA LYS A 274 -4.74 20.37 -21.28
C LYS A 274 -3.52 20.08 -20.41
N ILE A 275 -2.84 18.97 -20.66
CA ILE A 275 -1.51 18.72 -20.07
C ILE A 275 -0.49 19.57 -20.84
N ARG A 276 0.31 20.39 -20.15
CA ARG A 276 1.22 21.37 -20.80
C ARG A 276 2.28 20.74 -21.71
N ARG A 277 2.63 19.48 -21.47
CA ARG A 277 3.63 18.67 -22.19
C ARG A 277 3.16 17.21 -22.20
N ARG A 278 3.98 16.33 -22.79
CA ARG A 278 3.88 14.88 -22.58
C ARG A 278 3.80 14.55 -21.08
N PHE A 279 3.01 13.53 -20.71
CA PHE A 279 3.07 12.95 -19.36
C PHE A 279 4.31 12.03 -19.23
N MET A 280 4.30 11.04 -18.35
CA MET A 280 5.41 10.12 -18.16
C MET A 280 5.50 9.06 -19.26
N SER A 281 6.73 8.71 -19.66
CA SER A 281 7.00 7.48 -20.41
C SER A 281 7.06 6.27 -19.46
N ALA A 282 6.90 5.05 -19.98
CA ALA A 282 6.95 3.81 -19.19
C ALA A 282 8.22 3.68 -18.33
N ARG A 283 9.38 4.16 -18.81
CA ARG A 283 10.64 4.17 -18.04
C ARG A 283 10.61 5.13 -16.85
N THR A 284 9.85 6.22 -16.94
CA THR A 284 9.64 7.16 -15.84
C THR A 284 8.59 6.64 -14.85
N VAL A 285 7.54 5.98 -15.33
CA VAL A 285 6.58 5.24 -14.48
C VAL A 285 7.29 4.16 -13.67
N ALA A 286 8.12 3.32 -14.30
CA ALA A 286 8.91 2.29 -13.62
C ALA A 286 9.74 2.87 -12.47
N ARG A 287 10.41 4.01 -12.72
CA ARG A 287 11.13 4.74 -11.66
C ARG A 287 10.22 5.29 -10.57
N ALA A 288 9.03 5.80 -10.90
CA ALA A 288 8.08 6.28 -9.89
C ALA A 288 7.60 5.14 -8.97
N ILE A 289 7.49 3.91 -9.48
CA ILE A 289 7.20 2.68 -8.70
C ILE A 289 8.40 2.28 -7.83
N ASP A 290 9.61 2.21 -8.40
CA ASP A 290 10.82 1.90 -7.63
C ASP A 290 11.11 2.95 -6.54
N GLU A 291 10.78 4.22 -6.79
CA GLU A 291 10.79 5.30 -5.78
C GLU A 291 9.81 5.01 -4.64
N GLY A 292 8.60 4.53 -4.93
CA GLY A 292 7.62 4.07 -3.93
C GLY A 292 8.17 2.98 -3.02
N GLY A 293 8.81 1.97 -3.60
CA GLY A 293 9.49 0.90 -2.84
C GLY A 293 10.53 1.45 -1.87
N LYS A 294 11.37 2.40 -2.31
CA LYS A 294 12.39 3.04 -1.45
C LYS A 294 11.79 3.91 -0.35
N TYR A 295 10.68 4.61 -0.58
CA TYR A 295 9.94 5.25 0.52
C TYR A 295 9.42 4.22 1.53
N GLY A 296 9.06 3.01 1.08
CA GLY A 296 8.67 1.92 1.97
C GLY A 296 9.83 1.33 2.77
N ASP A 297 11.07 1.33 2.27
CA ASP A 297 12.26 1.02 3.08
C ASP A 297 12.50 2.11 4.15
N LEU A 298 12.30 3.41 3.81
CA LEU A 298 12.40 4.52 4.78
C LEU A 298 11.32 4.45 5.87
N GLN A 299 10.08 4.12 5.48
CA GLN A 299 8.94 3.94 6.38
C GLN A 299 9.22 2.81 7.37
N LEU A 300 9.57 1.62 6.87
CA LEU A 300 9.82 0.44 7.70
C LEU A 300 10.99 0.64 8.67
N ALA A 301 12.06 1.32 8.24
CA ALA A 301 13.17 1.67 9.14
C ALA A 301 12.69 2.54 10.31
N ARG A 302 11.92 3.59 10.01
CA ARG A 302 11.35 4.47 11.02
C ARG A 302 10.41 3.71 11.96
N GLU A 303 9.49 2.92 11.42
CA GLU A 303 8.55 2.10 12.19
C GLU A 303 9.27 1.13 13.15
N ILE A 304 10.36 0.48 12.71
CA ILE A 304 11.15 -0.41 13.57
C ILE A 304 11.90 0.34 14.68
N MET A 305 12.40 1.54 14.41
CA MET A 305 13.04 2.38 15.42
C MET A 305 12.04 2.93 16.45
N ASP A 306 10.86 3.36 15.96
CA ASP A 306 9.76 3.96 16.72
C ASP A 306 8.98 2.93 17.56
N ALA A 307 8.80 1.69 17.07
CA ALA A 307 8.12 0.62 17.79
C ALA A 307 8.96 0.05 18.96
N PRO A 308 8.35 -0.45 20.04
CA PRO A 308 9.07 -1.14 21.11
C PRO A 308 9.75 -2.44 20.61
N GLY A 309 9.10 -3.16 19.68
CA GLY A 309 9.61 -4.37 19.04
C GLY A 309 8.67 -4.88 17.95
N PHE A 310 9.05 -5.97 17.27
CA PHE A 310 8.29 -6.54 16.16
C PHE A 310 8.42 -8.07 16.02
N VAL A 311 7.49 -8.67 15.26
CA VAL A 311 7.51 -10.09 14.87
C VAL A 311 7.70 -10.20 13.35
N GLU A 312 8.67 -10.99 12.89
CA GLU A 312 8.86 -11.27 11.47
C GLU A 312 8.02 -12.48 11.04
N SER A 313 7.32 -12.39 9.91
CA SER A 313 6.64 -13.52 9.28
C SER A 313 7.24 -13.80 7.91
N SER A 314 7.50 -15.08 7.58
CA SER A 314 8.02 -15.44 6.26
C SER A 314 7.56 -16.80 5.75
N ASP A 315 7.60 -16.94 4.43
CA ASP A 315 7.26 -18.17 3.69
C ASP A 315 8.18 -18.29 2.45
N GLY A 316 8.36 -19.51 1.94
CA GLY A 316 9.19 -19.81 0.77
C GLY A 316 8.57 -20.87 -0.13
N THR A 317 8.41 -20.57 -1.42
CA THR A 317 7.92 -21.50 -2.44
C THR A 317 8.92 -21.64 -3.60
N THR A 318 8.68 -22.57 -4.53
CA THR A 318 9.49 -22.70 -5.75
C THR A 318 8.65 -22.36 -6.98
N LEU A 319 9.12 -21.40 -7.77
CA LEU A 319 8.48 -20.95 -9.01
C LEU A 319 9.46 -21.15 -10.17
N HIS A 320 9.11 -22.06 -11.10
CA HIS A 320 9.93 -22.43 -12.26
C HIS A 320 11.40 -22.76 -11.91
N GLY A 321 11.60 -23.62 -10.90
CA GLY A 321 12.93 -24.06 -10.45
C GLY A 321 13.75 -23.04 -9.65
N VAL A 322 13.17 -21.88 -9.31
CA VAL A 322 13.80 -20.85 -8.46
C VAL A 322 13.01 -20.72 -7.15
N THR A 323 13.70 -20.81 -6.00
CA THR A 323 13.10 -20.54 -4.69
C THR A 323 12.77 -19.06 -4.56
N ILE A 324 11.56 -18.73 -4.12
CA ILE A 324 11.04 -17.38 -3.93
C ILE A 324 10.52 -17.27 -2.50
N GLU A 325 11.07 -16.32 -1.74
CA GLU A 325 10.74 -16.05 -0.34
C GLU A 325 9.87 -14.78 -0.24
N SER A 326 8.97 -14.75 0.74
CA SER A 326 8.18 -13.57 1.12
C SER A 326 8.45 -13.22 2.58
N ARG A 327 8.64 -11.93 2.89
CA ARG A 327 8.88 -11.41 4.24
C ARG A 327 7.86 -10.31 4.59
N HIS A 328 7.30 -10.40 5.79
CA HIS A 328 6.46 -9.39 6.45
C HIS A 328 6.98 -9.11 7.86
N VAL A 329 6.68 -7.93 8.39
CA VAL A 329 6.97 -7.53 9.78
C VAL A 329 5.68 -7.01 10.40
N THR A 330 5.31 -7.53 11.56
CA THR A 330 4.16 -7.07 12.34
C THR A 330 4.65 -6.29 13.57
N LEU A 331 4.25 -5.02 13.67
CA LEU A 331 4.69 -4.08 14.71
C LEU A 331 3.59 -3.07 15.06
N LEU A 332 3.76 -2.35 16.16
CA LEU A 332 2.89 -1.24 16.53
C LEU A 332 3.31 0.03 15.77
N ALA A 333 2.42 0.60 14.95
CA ALA A 333 2.72 1.78 14.12
C ALA A 333 1.54 2.76 14.00
N PRO A 334 1.81 4.04 13.68
CA PRO A 334 0.79 5.01 13.31
C PRO A 334 0.17 4.67 11.94
N SER A 335 -1.07 5.14 11.71
CA SER A 335 -1.77 4.96 10.43
C SER A 335 -1.35 5.96 9.33
N TYR A 336 -0.55 6.97 9.70
CA TYR A 336 -0.24 8.18 8.91
C TYR A 336 -1.49 8.93 8.40
N ALA A 337 -2.66 8.74 9.04
CA ALA A 337 -3.89 9.40 8.65
C ALA A 337 -3.80 10.94 8.79
N PRO A 338 -4.45 11.72 7.90
CA PRO A 338 -4.46 13.17 8.01
C PRO A 338 -5.17 13.64 9.30
N GLY A 339 -4.48 14.44 10.10
CA GLY A 339 -5.03 15.02 11.35
C GLY A 339 -4.81 14.20 12.62
N THR A 340 -4.37 12.94 12.52
CA THR A 340 -3.84 12.16 13.66
C THR A 340 -2.43 12.64 14.01
N ASP A 341 -2.08 12.67 15.30
CA ASP A 341 -0.68 12.84 15.71
C ASP A 341 0.04 11.49 15.65
N ASP A 342 1.10 11.37 14.84
CA ASP A 342 1.86 10.13 14.74
C ASP A 342 2.79 9.91 15.94
N ASN A 343 2.99 10.91 16.81
CA ASN A 343 3.80 10.78 18.02
C ASN A 343 3.02 10.17 19.20
N ASP A 344 1.68 10.19 19.15
CA ASP A 344 0.82 9.60 20.18
C ASP A 344 0.69 8.08 19.96
N GLN A 345 1.49 7.31 20.69
CA GLN A 345 1.47 5.84 20.65
C GLN A 345 0.12 5.24 21.08
N SER A 346 -0.77 5.99 21.77
CA SER A 346 -2.11 5.50 22.09
C SER A 346 -3.04 5.43 20.87
N THR A 347 -2.71 6.12 19.77
CA THR A 347 -3.43 6.01 18.49
C THR A 347 -2.84 4.96 17.54
N TRP A 348 -1.72 4.31 17.91
CA TRP A 348 -1.06 3.33 17.06
C TRP A 348 -1.79 1.98 17.10
N THR A 349 -1.59 1.18 16.07
CA THR A 349 -2.22 -0.14 15.90
C THR A 349 -1.22 -1.14 15.36
N HIS A 350 -1.49 -2.45 15.54
CA HIS A 350 -0.62 -3.48 15.00
C HIS A 350 -0.77 -3.56 13.47
N GLN A 351 0.26 -3.09 12.76
CA GLN A 351 0.35 -3.09 11.30
C GLN A 351 1.26 -4.23 10.85
N THR A 352 0.85 -4.94 9.79
CA THR A 352 1.66 -5.98 9.14
C THR A 352 2.24 -5.43 7.85
N CYS A 353 3.39 -4.78 7.97
CA CYS A 353 4.13 -4.19 6.87
C CYS A 353 4.79 -5.30 6.03
N PHE A 354 4.58 -5.25 4.72
CA PHE A 354 5.26 -6.12 3.77
C PHE A 354 6.69 -5.62 3.54
N VAL A 355 7.67 -6.52 3.63
CA VAL A 355 9.08 -6.19 3.42
C VAL A 355 9.44 -6.44 1.96
N GLU A 356 9.30 -7.67 1.47
CA GLU A 356 9.72 -8.07 0.11
C GLU A 356 9.20 -9.44 -0.32
N VAL A 357 9.18 -9.66 -1.65
CA VAL A 357 9.28 -10.98 -2.26
C VAL A 357 10.62 -11.04 -3.01
N ALA A 358 11.51 -11.94 -2.61
CA ALA A 358 12.89 -12.02 -3.09
C ALA A 358 13.24 -13.45 -3.59
N PRO A 359 14.11 -13.61 -4.60
CA PRO A 359 14.56 -14.92 -5.04
C PRO A 359 15.76 -15.40 -4.21
N ALA A 360 15.75 -16.67 -3.82
CA ALA A 360 16.80 -17.34 -3.05
C ALA A 360 17.55 -18.39 -3.89
N LEU A 361 18.74 -18.80 -3.43
CA LEU A 361 19.58 -19.79 -4.12
C LEU A 361 19.21 -21.25 -3.76
N ASP A 362 18.68 -21.44 -2.56
CA ASP A 362 18.00 -22.63 -2.05
C ASP A 362 17.27 -22.29 -0.74
N HIS A 363 16.42 -23.21 -0.28
CA HIS A 363 15.59 -23.12 0.93
C HIS A 363 16.35 -23.44 2.23
N THR A 364 17.67 -23.23 2.29
CA THR A 364 18.42 -23.54 3.52
C THR A 364 18.18 -22.48 4.59
N ALA A 365 18.01 -22.90 5.85
CA ALA A 365 17.87 -22.02 7.01
C ALA A 365 18.96 -20.93 7.06
N GLU A 366 20.20 -21.30 6.80
CA GLU A 366 21.32 -20.38 6.66
C GLU A 366 21.06 -19.31 5.58
N ARG A 367 20.54 -19.68 4.41
CA ARG A 367 20.29 -18.73 3.31
C ARG A 367 19.04 -17.88 3.51
N GLN A 368 17.99 -18.42 4.12
CA GLN A 368 16.81 -17.66 4.55
C GLN A 368 17.23 -16.55 5.54
N PHE A 369 18.12 -16.88 6.47
CA PHE A 369 18.67 -15.94 7.45
C PHE A 369 19.61 -14.89 6.82
N GLU A 370 20.48 -15.27 5.88
CA GLU A 370 21.25 -14.29 5.08
C GLU A 370 20.33 -13.34 4.30
N GLY A 371 19.19 -13.82 3.80
CA GLY A 371 18.16 -12.98 3.17
C GLY A 371 17.60 -11.93 4.13
N THR A 372 17.27 -12.33 5.37
CA THR A 372 16.80 -11.39 6.41
C THR A 372 17.90 -10.39 6.81
N LYS A 373 19.17 -10.79 6.95
CA LYS A 373 20.29 -9.86 7.18
C LYS A 373 20.49 -8.87 6.02
N ALA A 374 20.32 -9.32 4.78
CA ALA A 374 20.37 -8.44 3.60
C ALA A 374 19.20 -7.44 3.55
N ALA A 375 18.00 -7.85 3.99
CA ALA A 375 16.85 -6.96 4.14
C ALA A 375 17.07 -5.91 5.24
N ALA A 376 17.51 -6.34 6.43
CA ALA A 376 17.86 -5.45 7.55
C ALA A 376 18.91 -4.39 7.15
N ALA A 377 20.01 -4.82 6.53
CA ALA A 377 21.07 -3.93 6.08
C ALA A 377 20.58 -2.93 5.01
N ARG A 378 19.72 -3.34 4.06
CA ARG A 378 19.11 -2.43 3.07
C ARG A 378 18.26 -1.35 3.73
N VAL A 379 17.42 -1.74 4.68
CA VAL A 379 16.47 -0.86 5.38
C VAL A 379 17.25 0.19 6.19
N ALA A 380 18.20 -0.26 7.01
CA ALA A 380 19.09 0.59 7.80
C ALA A 380 19.91 1.57 6.93
N ASP A 381 20.62 1.07 5.90
CA ASP A 381 21.43 1.90 4.99
C ASP A 381 20.60 2.95 4.22
N THR A 382 19.42 2.55 3.73
CA THR A 382 18.53 3.46 2.98
C THR A 382 18.01 4.58 3.87
N TYR A 383 17.69 4.29 5.14
CA TYR A 383 17.24 5.28 6.12
C TYR A 383 18.38 6.17 6.61
N SER A 384 19.47 5.60 7.13
CA SER A 384 20.55 6.34 7.79
C SER A 384 21.29 7.32 6.86
N ARG A 385 21.25 7.09 5.54
CA ARG A 385 21.80 8.03 4.53
C ARG A 385 20.78 9.06 4.02
N SER A 386 19.54 9.05 4.52
CA SER A 386 18.45 9.89 4.03
C SER A 386 18.39 11.27 4.72
N PRO A 387 17.79 12.29 4.07
CA PRO A 387 17.48 13.55 4.73
C PRO A 387 16.46 13.41 5.88
N LEU A 388 15.66 12.34 5.90
CA LEU A 388 14.69 12.08 6.97
C LEU A 388 15.40 11.72 8.28
N ALA A 389 16.37 10.81 8.22
CA ALA A 389 17.26 10.48 9.33
C ALA A 389 17.99 11.72 9.88
N ALA A 390 18.50 12.58 8.99
CA ALA A 390 19.14 13.83 9.37
C ALA A 390 18.17 14.85 10.02
N GLN A 391 16.91 14.91 9.57
CA GLN A 391 15.86 15.74 10.17
C GLN A 391 15.43 15.21 11.56
N GLU A 392 15.26 13.89 11.68
CA GLU A 392 14.92 13.18 12.92
C GLU A 392 16.13 13.02 13.87
N ARG A 393 17.33 13.45 13.44
CA ARG A 393 18.61 13.42 14.17
C ARG A 393 19.02 12.05 14.69
N ARG A 394 18.67 10.99 13.95
CA ARG A 394 18.96 9.60 14.31
C ARG A 394 19.37 8.80 13.10
N VAL A 395 20.09 7.70 13.34
CA VAL A 395 20.41 6.67 12.36
C VAL A 395 19.87 5.33 12.88
N MET A 396 19.62 4.41 11.96
CA MET A 396 19.37 3.00 12.24
C MET A 396 20.65 2.21 11.93
N ASP A 397 21.14 1.45 12.90
CA ASP A 397 22.15 0.42 12.68
C ASP A 397 21.49 -0.86 12.12
N LYS A 398 22.25 -1.65 11.36
CA LYS A 398 21.77 -2.92 10.78
C LYS A 398 21.33 -3.91 11.87
N ASN A 399 21.94 -3.85 13.06
CA ASN A 399 21.61 -4.75 14.18
C ASN A 399 20.35 -4.29 14.93
N ASP A 400 19.89 -3.03 14.80
CA ASP A 400 18.64 -2.56 15.42
C ASP A 400 17.43 -3.38 14.98
N TYR A 401 17.45 -3.85 13.73
CA TYR A 401 16.47 -4.81 13.21
C TYR A 401 16.41 -6.07 14.10
N PHE A 402 17.54 -6.63 14.51
CA PHE A 402 17.60 -7.85 15.33
C PHE A 402 17.39 -7.58 16.82
N ARG A 403 17.82 -6.42 17.35
CA ARG A 403 17.48 -5.94 18.70
C ARG A 403 15.95 -5.89 18.87
N LYS A 404 15.26 -5.21 17.93
CA LYS A 404 13.81 -5.01 17.91
C LYS A 404 13.00 -6.26 17.50
N LYS A 405 13.61 -7.23 16.81
CA LYS A 405 12.97 -8.51 16.46
C LYS A 405 12.71 -9.34 17.72
N LEU A 406 11.46 -9.38 18.19
CA LEU A 406 11.05 -10.12 19.38
C LEU A 406 10.48 -11.51 19.06
N GLY A 407 10.30 -11.86 17.79
CA GLY A 407 9.86 -13.20 17.41
C GLY A 407 9.72 -13.44 15.92
N GLU A 408 9.35 -14.68 15.59
CA GLU A 408 9.17 -15.19 14.24
C GLU A 408 7.90 -16.05 14.10
N ASN A 409 7.22 -15.90 12.96
CA ASN A 409 6.09 -16.73 12.56
C ASN A 409 6.33 -17.36 11.20
N LYS A 410 6.48 -18.68 11.19
CA LYS A 410 6.85 -19.51 10.04
C LYS A 410 6.11 -20.84 10.15
N ASP A 411 6.36 -21.76 9.24
CA ASP A 411 5.72 -23.08 9.30
C ASP A 411 6.38 -23.99 10.34
N HIS A 412 5.67 -25.02 10.81
CA HIS A 412 6.15 -25.95 11.84
C HIS A 412 7.20 -26.97 11.34
N ALA A 413 7.95 -26.60 10.31
CA ALA A 413 8.96 -27.40 9.63
C ALA A 413 10.34 -27.36 10.33
N ALA A 414 11.21 -28.30 9.98
CA ALA A 414 12.50 -28.52 10.65
C ALA A 414 13.58 -27.49 10.26
N ASP A 415 13.49 -26.96 9.04
CA ASP A 415 14.27 -25.84 8.52
C ASP A 415 13.85 -24.51 9.18
N GLY A 416 12.55 -24.20 9.24
CA GLY A 416 12.05 -23.01 9.94
C GLY A 416 12.46 -22.97 11.42
N LYS A 417 12.39 -24.11 12.12
CA LYS A 417 12.90 -24.26 13.50
C LYS A 417 14.42 -24.21 13.62
N LYS A 418 15.17 -24.46 12.54
CA LYS A 418 16.63 -24.29 12.49
C LYS A 418 16.99 -22.83 12.24
N GLU A 419 16.29 -22.14 11.35
CA GLU A 419 16.50 -20.72 11.08
C GLU A 419 16.21 -19.87 12.32
N PHE A 420 15.11 -20.16 13.02
CA PHE A 420 14.77 -19.51 14.29
C PHE A 420 15.94 -19.54 15.29
N ARG A 421 16.61 -20.69 15.47
CA ARG A 421 17.77 -20.82 16.36
C ARG A 421 19.00 -20.04 15.89
N ILE A 422 19.20 -19.91 14.58
CA ILE A 422 20.29 -19.09 14.00
C ILE A 422 20.02 -17.60 14.28
N SER A 423 18.76 -17.18 14.19
CA SER A 423 18.27 -15.82 14.48
C SER A 423 18.34 -15.49 15.98
N GLU A 424 17.93 -16.44 16.83
CA GLU A 424 18.02 -16.41 18.30
C GLU A 424 19.48 -16.25 18.76
N ALA A 425 20.38 -17.09 18.26
CA ALA A 425 21.82 -16.98 18.53
C ALA A 425 22.37 -15.63 18.08
N HIS A 426 22.09 -15.20 16.85
CA HIS A 426 22.59 -13.92 16.35
C HIS A 426 22.07 -12.71 17.16
N LYS A 427 20.84 -12.77 17.66
CA LYS A 427 20.32 -11.75 18.57
C LYS A 427 21.09 -11.75 19.90
N LYS A 428 21.42 -12.93 20.46
CA LYS A 428 22.25 -13.03 21.65
C LYS A 428 23.67 -12.48 21.42
N ASP A 429 24.31 -12.80 20.28
CA ASP A 429 25.62 -12.25 19.90
C ASP A 429 25.62 -10.70 19.93
N ILE A 430 24.56 -10.08 19.39
CA ILE A 430 24.39 -8.62 19.34
C ILE A 430 24.23 -8.03 20.74
N ILE A 431 23.39 -8.63 21.58
CA ILE A 431 23.14 -8.18 22.96
C ILE A 431 24.42 -8.27 23.80
N ILE A 432 25.17 -9.37 23.68
CA ILE A 432 26.47 -9.52 24.34
C ILE A 432 27.42 -8.38 23.93
N GLY A 433 27.59 -8.13 22.62
CA GLY A 433 28.46 -7.04 22.17
C GLY A 433 27.98 -5.65 22.62
N ASP A 434 26.67 -5.44 22.75
CA ASP A 434 26.11 -4.19 23.28
C ASP A 434 26.41 -4.01 24.79
N LEU A 435 26.31 -5.08 25.58
CA LEU A 435 26.68 -5.07 27.00
C LEU A 435 28.18 -4.84 27.20
N GLY A 436 29.02 -5.44 26.35
CA GLY A 436 30.47 -5.20 26.36
C GLY A 436 30.84 -3.75 26.04
N ARG A 437 30.18 -3.13 25.06
CA ARG A 437 30.34 -1.69 24.76
C ARG A 437 29.91 -0.81 25.92
N ALA A 438 28.76 -1.08 26.54
CA ALA A 438 28.30 -0.33 27.69
C ALA A 438 29.29 -0.44 28.86
N ALA A 439 29.75 -1.66 29.16
CA ALA A 439 30.71 -1.94 30.22
C ALA A 439 32.04 -1.16 30.07
N MET A 440 32.55 -1.03 28.83
CA MET A 440 33.73 -0.23 28.54
C MET A 440 33.46 1.29 28.57
N ALA A 441 32.29 1.74 28.09
CA ALA A 441 31.96 3.16 27.95
C ALA A 441 31.54 3.84 29.26
N GLU A 442 30.86 3.12 30.15
CA GLU A 442 30.27 3.66 31.38
C GLU A 442 31.23 3.59 32.59
N ALA A 443 32.47 3.14 32.37
CA ALA A 443 33.48 2.83 33.40
C ALA A 443 32.98 1.79 34.43
N ASP A 444 32.04 0.93 34.01
CA ASP A 444 31.37 -0.09 34.81
C ASP A 444 32.22 -1.38 34.98
N VAL A 445 33.50 -1.29 34.57
CA VAL A 445 34.57 -2.29 34.65
C VAL A 445 35.90 -1.52 34.85
N ASP A 446 36.77 -2.00 35.74
CA ASP A 446 38.06 -1.36 35.99
C ASP A 446 39.02 -1.48 34.79
N THR A 447 39.86 -0.45 34.60
CA THR A 447 40.87 -0.40 33.52
C THR A 447 41.88 -1.54 33.63
N ALA A 448 42.21 -2.01 34.85
CA ALA A 448 43.07 -3.18 35.01
C ALA A 448 42.40 -4.47 34.54
N HIS A 449 41.08 -4.62 34.74
CA HIS A 449 40.32 -5.78 34.23
C HIS A 449 40.24 -5.76 32.71
N ILE A 450 39.92 -4.61 32.10
CA ILE A 450 39.94 -4.45 30.63
C ILE A 450 41.31 -4.85 30.05
N LEU A 451 42.41 -4.42 30.68
CA LEU A 451 43.77 -4.77 30.25
C LEU A 451 44.05 -6.29 30.39
N LEU A 452 43.62 -6.91 31.48
CA LEU A 452 43.75 -8.37 31.68
C LEU A 452 42.90 -9.16 30.67
N THR A 453 41.68 -8.72 30.37
CA THR A 453 40.82 -9.35 29.38
C THR A 453 41.42 -9.23 27.98
N VAL A 454 42.00 -8.09 27.59
CA VAL A 454 42.78 -7.96 26.34
C VAL A 454 43.97 -8.92 26.30
N LEU A 455 44.73 -9.03 27.40
CA LEU A 455 45.86 -9.98 27.50
C LEU A 455 45.43 -11.46 27.50
N SER A 456 44.15 -11.75 27.70
CA SER A 456 43.56 -13.10 27.57
C SER A 456 43.14 -13.49 26.14
N ILE A 457 43.17 -12.55 25.18
CA ILE A 457 42.68 -12.79 23.82
C ILE A 457 43.67 -13.66 23.05
N THR A 458 43.19 -14.82 22.59
CA THR A 458 44.00 -15.79 21.83
C THR A 458 43.81 -15.64 20.32
N ASP A 459 44.76 -16.14 19.54
CA ASP A 459 44.60 -16.19 18.07
C ASP A 459 43.47 -17.15 17.63
N ASP A 460 43.03 -18.08 18.50
CA ASP A 460 41.84 -18.90 18.22
C ASP A 460 40.53 -18.14 18.49
N ASP A 461 40.50 -17.23 19.48
CA ASP A 461 39.40 -16.29 19.69
C ASP A 461 39.23 -15.39 18.45
N LEU A 462 40.35 -14.85 17.94
CA LEU A 462 40.37 -13.99 16.75
C LEU A 462 39.99 -14.74 15.47
N ARG A 463 40.47 -15.99 15.29
CA ARG A 463 40.01 -16.91 14.22
C ARG A 463 38.50 -17.12 14.28
N THR A 464 37.97 -17.35 15.48
CA THR A 464 36.55 -17.65 15.72
C THR A 464 35.64 -16.44 15.47
N ALA A 465 36.00 -15.27 16.00
CA ALA A 465 35.26 -14.03 15.79
C ALA A 465 35.28 -13.58 14.32
N GLY A 466 36.47 -13.60 13.68
CA GLY A 466 36.63 -13.24 12.27
C GLY A 466 36.09 -14.28 11.28
N LYS A 467 35.88 -15.53 11.74
CA LYS A 467 35.51 -16.70 10.92
C LYS A 467 36.52 -16.96 9.79
N VAL A 468 37.79 -16.71 10.09
CA VAL A 468 38.95 -16.78 9.20
C VAL A 468 39.82 -18.00 9.50
N SER A 469 40.51 -18.52 8.49
CA SER A 469 41.59 -19.47 8.71
C SER A 469 42.82 -18.79 9.34
N GLU A 470 43.73 -19.60 9.89
CA GLU A 470 44.99 -19.14 10.48
C GLU A 470 45.86 -18.34 9.50
N ALA A 471 45.89 -18.74 8.23
CA ALA A 471 46.60 -18.04 7.15
C ALA A 471 45.94 -16.69 6.79
N GLU A 472 44.62 -16.58 6.92
CA GLU A 472 43.88 -15.33 6.69
C GLU A 472 44.04 -14.38 7.89
N LEU A 473 44.00 -14.88 9.13
CA LEU A 473 44.30 -14.08 10.34
C LEU A 473 45.71 -13.48 10.28
N ALA A 474 46.70 -14.28 9.86
CA ALA A 474 48.08 -13.81 9.68
C ALA A 474 48.25 -12.78 8.55
N ALA A 475 47.28 -12.68 7.62
CA ALA A 475 47.28 -11.76 6.50
C ALA A 475 46.43 -10.48 6.73
N LEU A 476 45.77 -10.34 7.89
CA LEU A 476 45.01 -9.14 8.22
C LEU A 476 45.92 -7.92 8.41
N SER A 477 45.39 -6.74 8.08
CA SER A 477 46.04 -5.47 8.43
C SER A 477 46.01 -5.25 9.94
N SER A 478 46.94 -4.44 10.46
CA SER A 478 46.98 -4.10 11.88
C SER A 478 45.66 -3.48 12.38
N GLN A 479 44.96 -2.71 11.52
CA GLN A 479 43.62 -2.21 11.82
C GLN A 479 42.61 -3.36 11.92
N ALA A 480 42.49 -4.21 10.89
CA ALA A 480 41.51 -5.30 10.89
C ALA A 480 41.74 -6.32 12.03
N ARG A 481 42.99 -6.50 12.50
CA ARG A 481 43.28 -7.29 13.69
C ARG A 481 42.92 -6.54 14.98
N SER A 482 43.11 -5.22 15.04
CA SER A 482 42.63 -4.38 16.15
C SER A 482 41.11 -4.40 16.27
N ASP A 483 40.40 -4.26 15.15
CA ASP A 483 38.94 -4.30 15.08
C ASP A 483 38.40 -5.66 15.60
N LEU A 484 39.08 -6.77 15.31
CA LEU A 484 38.75 -8.09 15.87
C LEU A 484 39.12 -8.25 17.36
N VAL A 485 40.22 -7.65 17.83
CA VAL A 485 40.56 -7.62 19.26
C VAL A 485 39.52 -6.83 20.05
N GLU A 486 39.06 -5.69 19.52
CA GLU A 486 37.97 -4.90 20.09
C GLU A 486 36.66 -5.70 20.11
N GLN A 487 36.28 -6.37 19.01
CA GLN A 487 35.10 -7.23 18.97
C GLN A 487 35.18 -8.41 19.96
N VAL A 488 36.34 -9.06 20.14
CA VAL A 488 36.49 -10.15 21.13
C VAL A 488 36.45 -9.61 22.56
N LEU A 489 37.01 -8.43 22.81
CA LEU A 489 36.94 -7.74 24.10
C LEU A 489 35.50 -7.38 24.47
N GLU A 490 34.74 -6.81 23.53
CA GLU A 490 33.30 -6.59 23.66
C GLU A 490 32.58 -7.89 24.02
N CYS A 491 32.85 -8.99 23.30
CA CYS A 491 32.20 -10.26 23.59
C CYS A 491 32.51 -10.77 25.01
N LYS A 492 33.79 -10.82 25.42
CA LYS A 492 34.16 -11.36 26.75
C LYS A 492 33.57 -10.52 27.89
N LEU A 493 33.67 -9.19 27.83
CA LEU A 493 33.09 -8.30 28.86
C LEU A 493 31.55 -8.33 28.84
N GLY A 494 30.96 -8.51 27.65
CA GLY A 494 29.52 -8.69 27.48
C GLY A 494 28.99 -10.02 28.04
N GLU A 495 29.75 -11.11 27.89
CA GLU A 495 29.45 -12.41 28.48
C GLU A 495 29.51 -12.34 30.02
N GLU A 496 30.57 -11.76 30.60
CA GLU A 496 30.68 -11.52 32.05
C GLU A 496 29.48 -10.72 32.60
N LYS A 497 29.08 -9.64 31.92
CA LYS A 497 27.90 -8.83 32.32
C LYS A 497 26.58 -9.57 32.13
N PHE A 498 26.44 -10.39 31.08
CA PHE A 498 25.23 -11.17 30.81
C PHE A 498 25.06 -12.32 31.83
N GLU A 499 26.13 -13.02 32.18
CA GLU A 499 26.10 -14.09 33.19
C GLU A 499 25.87 -13.57 34.62
N ALA A 500 26.24 -12.31 34.89
CA ALA A 500 25.94 -11.63 36.15
C ALA A 500 24.46 -11.20 36.31
N MET A 501 23.67 -11.18 35.22
CA MET A 501 22.24 -10.87 35.25
C MET A 501 21.39 -12.07 35.69
N THR A 502 20.23 -11.79 36.28
CA THR A 502 19.25 -12.84 36.63
C THR A 502 18.66 -13.53 35.39
N GLU A 503 18.13 -14.74 35.54
CA GLU A 503 17.48 -15.48 34.45
C GLU A 503 16.33 -14.67 33.81
N ASP A 504 15.57 -13.90 34.61
CA ASP A 504 14.50 -13.03 34.11
C ASP A 504 15.05 -11.86 33.29
N GLU A 505 16.14 -11.21 33.70
CA GLU A 505 16.78 -10.13 32.94
C GLU A 505 17.36 -10.64 31.62
N GLN A 506 18.10 -11.76 31.66
CA GLN A 506 18.60 -12.45 30.47
C GLN A 506 17.46 -12.82 29.51
N SER A 507 16.36 -13.36 30.04
CA SER A 507 15.18 -13.76 29.25
C SER A 507 14.44 -12.55 28.63
N ASN A 508 14.33 -11.43 29.34
CA ASN A 508 13.73 -10.21 28.82
C ASN A 508 14.59 -9.57 27.72
N LEU A 509 15.91 -9.48 27.90
CA LEU A 509 16.82 -8.96 26.86
C LEU A 509 16.81 -9.85 25.61
N CYS A 510 16.99 -11.16 25.78
CA CYS A 510 17.03 -12.12 24.68
C CYS A 510 15.64 -12.54 24.16
N THR A 511 14.56 -11.79 24.45
CA THR A 511 13.19 -12.10 24.00
C THR A 511 13.16 -12.40 22.50
N HIS A 512 12.96 -13.67 22.15
CA HIS A 512 12.77 -14.15 20.78
C HIS A 512 11.76 -15.32 20.77
N PHE A 513 10.55 -15.08 20.28
CA PHE A 513 9.43 -16.02 20.37
C PHE A 513 9.12 -16.70 19.03
N PHE A 514 9.02 -18.03 19.00
CA PHE A 514 8.54 -18.78 17.84
C PHE A 514 7.03 -19.07 17.96
N GLY A 515 6.23 -18.48 17.07
CA GLY A 515 4.78 -18.69 17.08
C GLY A 515 4.33 -19.95 16.34
N GLY A 516 4.63 -20.00 15.04
CA GLY A 516 4.31 -21.13 14.18
C GLY A 516 2.85 -21.14 13.67
N CYS A 517 2.68 -21.22 12.35
CA CYS A 517 1.38 -21.13 11.68
C CYS A 517 0.34 -22.16 12.21
N CYS A 518 -0.80 -21.68 12.74
CA CYS A 518 -1.87 -22.54 13.24
C CYS A 518 -2.47 -23.49 12.19
N CYS A 519 -2.51 -23.09 10.92
CA CYS A 519 -3.00 -23.95 9.82
C CYS A 519 -2.08 -25.17 9.59
N HIS A 520 -0.76 -24.98 9.75
CA HIS A 520 0.21 -26.06 9.68
C HIS A 520 0.17 -27.00 10.90
N LYS A 521 -0.23 -26.48 12.08
CA LYS A 521 -0.48 -27.33 13.27
C LYS A 521 -1.63 -28.32 12.99
N ASP A 522 -2.80 -27.84 12.56
CA ASP A 522 -3.93 -28.73 12.20
C ASP A 522 -3.61 -29.70 11.06
N LEU A 523 -2.91 -29.25 10.00
CA LEU A 523 -2.51 -30.12 8.89
C LEU A 523 -1.66 -31.31 9.36
N ASN A 524 -0.67 -31.05 10.23
CA ASN A 524 0.17 -32.11 10.79
C ASN A 524 -0.61 -33.00 11.78
N VAL A 525 -1.58 -32.45 12.50
CA VAL A 525 -2.44 -33.20 13.43
C VAL A 525 -3.37 -34.16 12.66
N VAL A 526 -3.95 -33.72 11.54
CA VAL A 526 -4.72 -34.58 10.62
C VAL A 526 -3.85 -35.75 10.13
N GLU A 527 -2.59 -35.49 9.81
CA GLU A 527 -1.64 -36.53 9.39
C GLU A 527 -1.36 -37.55 10.52
N TYR A 528 -1.20 -37.09 11.77
CA TYR A 528 -1.02 -37.97 12.94
C TYR A 528 -2.27 -38.81 13.25
N GLY A 529 -3.46 -38.20 13.17
CA GLY A 529 -4.75 -38.89 13.29
C GLY A 529 -4.91 -39.99 12.24
N TYR A 530 -4.69 -39.65 10.96
CA TYR A 530 -4.83 -40.62 9.87
C TYR A 530 -3.76 -41.72 9.92
N LYS A 531 -2.51 -41.40 10.29
CA LYS A 531 -1.47 -42.42 10.57
C LYS A 531 -1.83 -43.34 11.74
N SER A 532 -2.70 -42.93 12.67
CA SER A 532 -3.23 -43.79 13.74
C SER A 532 -4.32 -44.73 13.21
N VAL A 533 -5.25 -44.22 12.40
CA VAL A 533 -6.25 -45.00 11.65
C VAL A 533 -5.58 -46.09 10.80
N GLN A 534 -4.63 -45.74 9.93
CA GLN A 534 -3.94 -46.71 9.07
C GLN A 534 -3.21 -47.82 9.84
N ARG A 535 -2.59 -47.51 10.99
CA ARG A 535 -1.94 -48.51 11.85
C ARG A 535 -2.93 -49.40 12.60
N THR A 536 -4.18 -48.98 12.75
CA THR A 536 -5.18 -49.71 13.52
C THR A 536 -5.60 -51.01 12.83
N TRP A 537 -5.68 -51.03 11.50
CA TRP A 537 -6.03 -52.25 10.74
C TRP A 537 -5.13 -53.44 11.09
N SER A 538 -3.81 -53.27 10.98
CA SER A 538 -2.84 -54.33 11.32
C SER A 538 -2.69 -54.54 12.83
N THR A 539 -2.87 -53.51 13.67
CA THR A 539 -2.78 -53.63 15.14
C THR A 539 -3.86 -54.54 15.73
N TYR A 540 -5.06 -54.58 15.12
CA TYR A 540 -6.20 -55.38 15.59
C TYR A 540 -6.55 -56.56 14.68
N GLY A 541 -5.73 -56.88 13.67
CA GLY A 541 -5.98 -57.99 12.74
C GLY A 541 -7.23 -57.80 11.86
N LEU A 542 -7.60 -56.55 11.58
CA LEU A 542 -8.77 -56.20 10.77
C LEU A 542 -8.43 -56.23 9.27
N GLU A 543 -9.44 -56.53 8.46
CA GLU A 543 -9.39 -56.42 7.00
C GLU A 543 -9.00 -54.99 6.57
N PRO A 544 -7.85 -54.78 5.90
CA PRO A 544 -7.36 -53.44 5.59
C PRO A 544 -8.07 -52.83 4.36
N PRO A 545 -8.00 -51.50 4.18
CA PRO A 545 -8.51 -50.82 2.99
C PRO A 545 -7.92 -51.37 1.69
N VAL A 546 -8.77 -51.50 0.67
CA VAL A 546 -8.42 -52.14 -0.62
C VAL A 546 -7.29 -51.42 -1.35
N LEU A 547 -6.39 -52.18 -1.99
CA LEU A 547 -5.25 -51.63 -2.71
C LEU A 547 -5.68 -50.92 -4.01
N LEU A 548 -5.31 -49.63 -4.11
CA LEU A 548 -5.58 -48.73 -5.24
C LEU A 548 -4.29 -48.49 -6.04
N ALA A 549 -3.74 -49.59 -6.55
CA ALA A 549 -2.50 -49.65 -7.33
C ALA A 549 -2.58 -48.81 -8.62
N ASN A 550 -1.43 -48.33 -9.12
CA ASN A 550 -1.36 -47.73 -10.46
C ASN A 550 -1.51 -48.83 -11.54
N LYS A 551 -1.74 -48.44 -12.82
CA LYS A 551 -1.97 -49.40 -13.91
C LYS A 551 -0.84 -50.43 -14.11
N ALA A 552 0.42 -50.05 -13.96
CA ALA A 552 1.55 -50.96 -14.11
C ALA A 552 1.64 -51.92 -12.91
N ASN A 553 1.51 -51.39 -11.69
CA ASN A 553 1.52 -52.20 -10.46
C ASN A 553 0.35 -53.18 -10.44
N ALA A 554 -0.86 -52.75 -10.84
CA ALA A 554 -2.03 -53.62 -10.92
C ALA A 554 -1.85 -54.75 -11.94
N ALA A 555 -1.30 -54.45 -13.13
CA ALA A 555 -0.96 -55.48 -14.10
C ALA A 555 0.10 -56.47 -13.56
N THR A 556 1.11 -55.97 -12.84
CA THR A 556 2.14 -56.81 -12.19
C THR A 556 1.54 -57.72 -11.12
N ILE A 557 0.64 -57.18 -10.28
CA ILE A 557 -0.04 -57.92 -9.20
C ILE A 557 -0.98 -59.00 -9.77
N SER A 558 -1.67 -58.72 -10.87
CA SER A 558 -2.56 -59.70 -11.52
C SER A 558 -1.86 -60.73 -12.41
N ALA A 559 -0.57 -60.55 -12.72
CA ALA A 559 0.17 -61.40 -13.67
C ALA A 559 1.29 -62.25 -13.03
N ILE A 560 1.59 -62.06 -11.75
CA ILE A 560 2.62 -62.81 -11.01
C ILE A 560 1.95 -63.63 -9.92
N GLU A 561 1.87 -64.94 -10.12
CA GLU A 561 1.33 -65.89 -9.13
C GLU A 561 2.33 -66.22 -8.02
N ASP A 562 3.64 -66.08 -8.27
CA ASP A 562 4.73 -66.29 -7.31
C ASP A 562 4.69 -65.24 -6.17
N PRO A 563 4.32 -65.60 -4.93
CA PRO A 563 4.25 -64.67 -3.80
C PRO A 563 5.63 -64.11 -3.41
N ASP A 564 6.71 -64.83 -3.73
CA ASP A 564 8.05 -64.48 -3.32
C ASP A 564 8.79 -63.55 -4.29
N SER A 565 8.25 -63.38 -5.50
CA SER A 565 8.75 -62.51 -6.56
C SER A 565 9.04 -61.08 -6.09
N THR A 566 10.27 -60.63 -6.31
CA THR A 566 10.70 -59.24 -6.05
C THR A 566 9.82 -58.22 -6.79
N ALA A 567 9.35 -58.55 -7.99
CA ALA A 567 8.51 -57.65 -8.79
C ALA A 567 7.11 -57.50 -8.19
N LEU A 568 6.51 -58.59 -7.71
CA LEU A 568 5.22 -58.56 -7.00
C LEU A 568 5.33 -57.77 -5.69
N LYS A 569 6.36 -58.07 -4.87
CA LYS A 569 6.62 -57.36 -3.61
C LYS A 569 6.81 -55.86 -3.84
N ASN A 570 7.64 -55.47 -4.81
CA ASN A 570 7.82 -54.06 -5.20
C ASN A 570 6.52 -53.41 -5.68
N ALA A 571 5.70 -54.11 -6.47
CA ALA A 571 4.42 -53.58 -6.97
C ALA A 571 3.37 -53.39 -5.86
N VAL A 572 3.39 -54.23 -4.82
CA VAL A 572 2.54 -54.07 -3.63
C VAL A 572 3.08 -52.95 -2.73
N GLU A 573 4.38 -52.94 -2.41
CA GLU A 573 5.00 -51.93 -1.52
C GLU A 573 4.98 -50.51 -2.09
N SER A 574 5.05 -50.35 -3.42
CA SER A 574 4.90 -49.05 -4.11
C SER A 574 3.44 -48.66 -4.39
N SER A 575 2.48 -49.52 -4.06
CA SER A 575 1.04 -49.23 -4.15
C SER A 575 0.50 -48.65 -2.85
N SER A 576 -0.68 -48.03 -2.92
CA SER A 576 -1.31 -47.33 -1.79
C SER A 576 -2.80 -47.65 -1.71
N SER A 577 -3.36 -47.57 -0.50
CA SER A 577 -4.77 -47.85 -0.19
C SER A 577 -5.37 -46.78 0.72
N GLY A 578 -6.65 -46.92 1.04
CA GLY A 578 -7.31 -46.12 2.07
C GLY A 578 -7.85 -44.77 1.62
N GLY A 579 -8.50 -44.08 2.56
CA GLY A 579 -9.29 -42.88 2.33
C GLY A 579 -8.50 -41.77 1.64
N ILE A 580 -7.31 -41.41 2.13
CA ILE A 580 -6.47 -40.37 1.51
C ILE A 580 -6.10 -40.73 0.06
N LYS A 581 -5.85 -42.01 -0.25
CA LYS A 581 -5.54 -42.43 -1.62
C LYS A 581 -6.76 -42.33 -2.53
N LEU A 582 -7.93 -42.75 -2.04
CA LEU A 582 -9.19 -42.57 -2.76
C LEU A 582 -9.45 -41.10 -3.04
N LEU A 583 -9.29 -40.21 -2.06
CA LEU A 583 -9.47 -38.77 -2.24
C LEU A 583 -8.48 -38.17 -3.24
N GLN A 584 -7.23 -38.62 -3.30
CA GLN A 584 -6.28 -38.21 -4.35
C GLN A 584 -6.77 -38.58 -5.76
N LEU A 585 -7.32 -39.78 -5.93
CA LEU A 585 -7.83 -40.24 -7.23
C LEU A 585 -9.15 -39.55 -7.61
N ILE A 586 -10.06 -39.34 -6.66
CA ILE A 586 -11.27 -38.53 -6.84
C ILE A 586 -10.87 -37.08 -7.19
N GLY A 587 -9.85 -36.52 -6.54
CA GLY A 587 -9.29 -35.22 -6.92
C GLY A 587 -8.76 -35.18 -8.35
N ALA A 588 -7.99 -36.19 -8.76
CA ALA A 588 -7.46 -36.30 -10.13
C ALA A 588 -8.58 -36.40 -11.20
N LEU A 589 -9.73 -36.98 -10.87
CA LEU A 589 -10.91 -36.97 -11.74
C LEU A 589 -11.70 -35.64 -11.65
N LEU A 590 -12.12 -35.24 -10.45
CA LEU A 590 -13.15 -34.23 -10.22
C LEU A 590 -12.62 -32.80 -10.02
N ARG A 591 -11.31 -32.62 -9.79
CA ARG A 591 -10.63 -31.31 -9.67
C ARG A 591 -9.12 -31.46 -9.90
N HIS A 592 -8.73 -31.62 -11.15
CA HIS A 592 -7.36 -31.93 -11.54
C HIS A 592 -6.43 -30.69 -11.43
N LYS A 593 -5.10 -30.89 -11.28
CA LYS A 593 -4.13 -29.77 -11.19
C LYS A 593 -4.02 -28.97 -12.48
N ASP A 594 -3.90 -29.67 -13.62
CA ASP A 594 -4.05 -29.12 -14.96
C ASP A 594 -5.54 -28.93 -15.28
N ARG A 595 -5.91 -27.69 -15.62
CA ARG A 595 -7.29 -27.26 -15.94
C ARG A 595 -7.83 -27.83 -17.25
N GLN A 596 -6.97 -28.38 -18.12
CA GLN A 596 -7.37 -29.02 -19.38
C GLN A 596 -7.77 -30.50 -19.21
N ARG A 597 -7.60 -31.07 -18.02
CA ARG A 597 -7.88 -32.48 -17.72
C ARG A 597 -8.92 -32.64 -16.61
N GLY A 598 -9.44 -33.86 -16.47
CA GLY A 598 -10.48 -34.21 -15.50
C GLY A 598 -11.89 -33.81 -15.95
N TYR A 599 -12.85 -33.98 -15.04
CA TYR A 599 -14.29 -33.83 -15.27
C TYR A 599 -14.88 -32.64 -14.51
N GLN A 600 -14.04 -31.79 -13.91
CA GLN A 600 -14.41 -30.75 -12.94
C GLN A 600 -15.61 -29.86 -13.29
N ASP A 601 -15.78 -29.45 -14.55
CA ASP A 601 -16.96 -28.66 -14.95
C ASP A 601 -18.22 -29.54 -15.07
N ARG A 602 -18.11 -30.78 -15.59
CA ARG A 602 -19.21 -31.77 -15.57
C ARG A 602 -19.64 -32.08 -14.13
N THR A 603 -18.67 -32.30 -13.23
CA THR A 603 -18.90 -32.51 -11.80
C THR A 603 -19.61 -31.32 -11.17
N THR A 604 -19.17 -30.10 -11.47
CA THR A 604 -19.78 -28.87 -10.91
C THR A 604 -21.21 -28.67 -11.39
N MET A 605 -21.53 -29.09 -12.62
CA MET A 605 -22.90 -29.09 -13.14
C MET A 605 -23.74 -30.20 -12.48
N PHE A 606 -23.36 -31.46 -12.67
CA PHE A 606 -24.12 -32.63 -12.18
C PHE A 606 -24.36 -32.58 -10.66
N LEU A 607 -23.31 -32.37 -9.86
CA LEU A 607 -23.47 -32.32 -8.40
C LEU A 607 -24.23 -31.08 -7.92
N ARG A 608 -24.38 -30.02 -8.73
CA ARG A 608 -25.25 -28.89 -8.35
C ARG A 608 -26.70 -29.26 -8.57
N GLU A 609 -27.06 -29.72 -9.77
CA GLU A 609 -28.45 -30.04 -10.10
C GLU A 609 -28.97 -31.20 -9.21
N MET A 610 -28.18 -32.26 -9.01
CA MET A 610 -28.56 -33.37 -8.12
C MET A 610 -28.62 -32.98 -6.64
N LYS A 611 -27.79 -32.03 -6.17
CA LYS A 611 -27.89 -31.52 -4.79
C LYS A 611 -29.12 -30.63 -4.59
N LEU A 612 -29.53 -29.88 -5.61
CA LEU A 612 -30.76 -29.12 -5.59
C LEU A 612 -31.99 -30.06 -5.62
N GLU A 613 -32.04 -31.01 -6.56
CA GLU A 613 -33.18 -31.91 -6.75
C GLU A 613 -33.44 -32.83 -5.54
N LEU A 614 -32.38 -33.40 -4.93
CA LEU A 614 -32.51 -34.42 -3.90
C LEU A 614 -32.42 -33.89 -2.45
N TYR A 615 -31.85 -32.69 -2.25
CA TYR A 615 -31.55 -32.15 -0.91
C TYR A 615 -31.89 -30.66 -0.72
N ASP A 616 -32.48 -29.99 -1.71
CA ASP A 616 -32.76 -28.52 -1.71
C ASP A 616 -31.50 -27.66 -1.50
N LEU A 617 -30.36 -28.11 -2.03
CA LEU A 617 -29.04 -27.47 -1.87
C LEU A 617 -28.55 -26.79 -3.16
N ASP A 618 -29.16 -25.67 -3.59
CA ASP A 618 -28.55 -24.82 -4.63
C ASP A 618 -27.30 -24.09 -4.11
N LYS A 619 -26.17 -24.80 -4.16
CA LYS A 619 -24.83 -24.26 -3.95
C LYS A 619 -23.90 -24.81 -5.03
N PRO A 620 -23.27 -23.97 -5.87
CA PRO A 620 -22.28 -24.42 -6.86
C PRO A 620 -20.96 -24.84 -6.18
N THR A 621 -20.96 -26.01 -5.53
CA THR A 621 -19.81 -26.57 -4.82
C THR A 621 -18.86 -27.25 -5.81
N LYS A 622 -17.72 -26.61 -6.10
CA LYS A 622 -16.59 -27.32 -6.72
C LYS A 622 -16.00 -28.28 -5.70
N PHE A 623 -15.74 -29.54 -6.11
CA PHE A 623 -15.10 -30.56 -5.27
C PHE A 623 -13.84 -30.00 -4.56
N PRO A 624 -13.49 -30.39 -3.32
CA PRO A 624 -12.37 -29.77 -2.60
C PRO A 624 -11.00 -29.96 -3.26
N ASP A 625 -10.08 -29.01 -3.02
CA ASP A 625 -8.85 -28.82 -3.82
C ASP A 625 -7.68 -29.72 -3.43
N VAL A 626 -7.93 -31.03 -3.31
CA VAL A 626 -6.94 -32.02 -2.83
C VAL A 626 -5.73 -32.16 -3.76
N SER A 627 -5.90 -31.94 -5.06
CA SER A 627 -4.81 -31.94 -6.06
C SER A 627 -3.80 -30.79 -5.87
N ASN A 628 -4.14 -29.80 -5.05
CA ASN A 628 -3.29 -28.65 -4.70
C ASN A 628 -3.06 -28.55 -3.17
N THR A 629 -3.34 -29.61 -2.40
CA THR A 629 -3.01 -29.78 -0.97
C THR A 629 -3.33 -28.57 -0.06
N ARG A 630 -4.49 -27.91 -0.26
CA ARG A 630 -4.89 -26.78 0.60
C ARG A 630 -5.22 -27.27 2.03
N TYR A 631 -4.99 -26.44 3.05
CA TYR A 631 -5.37 -26.79 4.44
C TYR A 631 -6.81 -27.28 4.56
N GLY A 632 -6.99 -28.38 5.28
CA GLY A 632 -8.26 -29.05 5.46
C GLY A 632 -8.81 -29.77 4.22
N CYS A 633 -8.20 -29.68 3.02
CA CYS A 633 -8.80 -30.17 1.77
C CYS A 633 -9.23 -31.64 1.83
N TYR A 634 -8.44 -32.49 2.48
CA TYR A 634 -8.76 -33.92 2.64
C TYR A 634 -9.93 -34.16 3.60
N THR A 635 -10.09 -33.35 4.66
CA THR A 635 -11.26 -33.47 5.56
C THR A 635 -12.54 -33.00 4.89
N TYR A 636 -12.50 -31.89 4.14
CA TYR A 636 -13.63 -31.42 3.33
C TYR A 636 -13.97 -32.43 2.22
N ALA A 637 -12.96 -33.02 1.56
CA ALA A 637 -13.17 -34.02 0.52
C ALA A 637 -13.72 -35.34 1.10
N ALA A 638 -13.28 -35.74 2.30
CA ALA A 638 -13.86 -36.88 3.01
C ALA A 638 -15.34 -36.64 3.30
N ALA A 639 -15.72 -35.46 3.79
CA ALA A 639 -17.11 -35.11 4.03
C ALA A 639 -17.95 -35.09 2.74
N GLU A 640 -17.49 -34.37 1.70
CA GLU A 640 -18.17 -34.33 0.39
C GLU A 640 -18.37 -35.75 -0.20
N VAL A 641 -17.36 -36.63 -0.08
CA VAL A 641 -17.47 -38.02 -0.54
C VAL A 641 -18.40 -38.85 0.33
N VAL A 642 -18.34 -38.76 1.66
CA VAL A 642 -19.23 -39.50 2.57
C VAL A 642 -20.69 -39.11 2.34
N THR A 643 -20.97 -37.80 2.28
CA THR A 643 -22.34 -37.26 2.09
C THR A 643 -22.93 -37.62 0.73
N PHE A 644 -22.13 -37.58 -0.34
CA PHE A 644 -22.61 -37.70 -1.71
C PHE A 644 -22.03 -38.90 -2.50
N HIS A 645 -21.58 -39.96 -1.81
CA HIS A 645 -20.90 -41.12 -2.45
C HIS A 645 -21.71 -41.70 -3.62
N GLY A 646 -23.02 -41.94 -3.42
CA GLY A 646 -23.90 -42.48 -4.46
C GLY A 646 -23.96 -41.59 -5.70
N LEU A 647 -24.07 -40.27 -5.53
CA LEU A 647 -24.04 -39.30 -6.64
C LEU A 647 -22.68 -39.27 -7.35
N ILE A 648 -21.58 -39.45 -6.62
CA ILE A 648 -20.24 -39.55 -7.22
C ILE A 648 -20.11 -40.86 -8.02
N GLN A 649 -20.72 -41.96 -7.57
CA GLN A 649 -20.78 -43.22 -8.33
C GLN A 649 -21.64 -43.07 -9.60
N THR A 650 -22.85 -42.49 -9.50
CA THR A 650 -23.71 -42.19 -10.66
C THR A 650 -23.00 -41.30 -11.69
N LEU A 651 -22.35 -40.22 -11.24
CA LEU A 651 -21.57 -39.32 -12.10
C LEU A 651 -20.47 -40.06 -12.86
N ILE A 652 -19.73 -40.95 -12.19
CA ILE A 652 -18.67 -41.73 -12.82
C ILE A 652 -19.27 -42.72 -13.82
N GLN A 653 -20.40 -43.35 -13.49
CA GLN A 653 -21.10 -44.27 -14.41
C GLN A 653 -21.61 -43.55 -15.67
N GLU A 654 -22.29 -42.41 -15.54
CA GLU A 654 -22.73 -41.60 -16.70
C GLU A 654 -21.55 -41.15 -17.58
N ILE A 655 -20.42 -40.79 -16.96
CA ILE A 655 -19.19 -40.44 -17.67
C ILE A 655 -18.58 -41.66 -18.37
N CYS A 656 -18.76 -42.87 -17.84
CA CYS A 656 -18.38 -44.12 -18.48
C CYS A 656 -19.29 -44.46 -19.66
N ASP A 657 -20.60 -44.52 -19.44
CA ASP A 657 -21.60 -44.87 -20.45
C ASP A 657 -21.58 -43.90 -21.64
N GLY A 658 -21.27 -42.63 -21.41
CA GLY A 658 -21.06 -41.61 -22.44
C GLY A 658 -19.79 -41.76 -23.30
N LYS A 659 -18.95 -42.79 -23.12
CA LYS A 659 -17.70 -42.99 -23.88
C LYS A 659 -17.92 -43.65 -25.24
N THR A 660 -17.88 -42.83 -26.28
CA THR A 660 -18.05 -43.17 -27.72
C THR A 660 -17.19 -44.30 -28.30
N LYS A 661 -16.23 -44.87 -27.56
CA LYS A 661 -15.31 -45.92 -28.05
C LYS A 661 -15.32 -47.23 -27.26
N SER A 662 -15.95 -47.31 -26.08
CA SER A 662 -15.92 -48.55 -25.29
C SER A 662 -16.92 -48.66 -24.13
N GLY A 663 -17.49 -47.55 -23.64
CA GLY A 663 -18.20 -47.52 -22.34
C GLY A 663 -17.31 -47.76 -21.10
N GLN A 664 -16.21 -48.49 -21.24
CA GLN A 664 -15.41 -48.99 -20.13
C GLN A 664 -14.75 -47.90 -19.26
N GLU A 665 -14.68 -48.19 -17.97
CA GLU A 665 -13.89 -47.48 -16.97
C GLU A 665 -12.39 -47.53 -17.31
N ASN A 666 -11.72 -46.39 -17.21
CA ASN A 666 -10.27 -46.28 -17.17
C ASN A 666 -9.76 -46.61 -15.75
N HIS A 667 -8.48 -46.92 -15.61
CA HIS A 667 -7.91 -47.41 -14.34
C HIS A 667 -8.07 -46.46 -13.14
N ILE A 668 -8.23 -45.15 -13.36
CA ILE A 668 -8.51 -44.20 -12.27
C ILE A 668 -9.98 -44.30 -11.83
N GLU A 669 -10.92 -44.39 -12.78
CA GLU A 669 -12.34 -44.61 -12.50
C GLU A 669 -12.56 -45.95 -11.78
N GLN A 670 -11.93 -47.04 -12.28
CA GLN A 670 -11.93 -48.36 -11.65
C GLN A 670 -11.47 -48.30 -10.19
N ASN A 671 -10.32 -47.66 -9.92
CA ASN A 671 -9.81 -47.51 -8.55
C ASN A 671 -10.73 -46.64 -7.68
N VAL A 672 -11.39 -45.62 -8.24
CA VAL A 672 -12.32 -44.78 -7.48
C VAL A 672 -13.59 -45.56 -7.11
N LEU A 673 -14.21 -46.26 -8.05
CA LEU A 673 -15.39 -47.10 -7.77
C LEU A 673 -15.04 -48.25 -6.82
N LYS A 674 -13.90 -48.92 -7.01
CA LYS A 674 -13.34 -49.94 -6.11
C LYS A 674 -13.10 -49.40 -4.69
N GLY A 675 -12.65 -48.14 -4.57
CA GLY A 675 -12.44 -47.49 -3.28
C GLY A 675 -13.74 -47.08 -2.59
N LEU A 676 -14.71 -46.51 -3.33
CA LEU A 676 -16.02 -46.11 -2.82
C LEU A 676 -16.84 -47.33 -2.34
N ASN A 677 -16.76 -48.45 -3.05
CA ASN A 677 -17.39 -49.72 -2.65
C ASN A 677 -16.63 -50.47 -1.54
N CYS A 678 -15.51 -49.95 -1.02
CA CYS A 678 -14.75 -50.60 0.02
C CYS A 678 -15.12 -50.05 1.41
N ALA A 679 -15.87 -50.84 2.18
CA ALA A 679 -16.31 -50.50 3.53
C ALA A 679 -15.18 -50.03 4.47
N ALA A 680 -13.99 -50.65 4.40
CA ALA A 680 -12.82 -50.22 5.19
C ALA A 680 -12.33 -48.83 4.76
N THR A 681 -12.22 -48.55 3.45
CA THR A 681 -11.87 -47.23 2.91
C THR A 681 -12.89 -46.16 3.30
N MET A 682 -14.19 -46.45 3.18
CA MET A 682 -15.26 -45.54 3.59
C MET A 682 -15.24 -45.29 5.11
N THR A 683 -14.84 -46.28 5.91
CA THR A 683 -14.68 -46.11 7.37
C THR A 683 -13.58 -45.11 7.70
N GLU A 684 -12.45 -45.14 6.98
CA GLU A 684 -11.39 -44.12 7.14
C GLU A 684 -11.89 -42.72 6.75
N LEU A 685 -12.70 -42.61 5.70
CA LEU A 685 -13.30 -41.33 5.29
C LEU A 685 -14.27 -40.79 6.34
N VAL A 686 -15.11 -41.63 6.94
CA VAL A 686 -16.03 -41.22 8.02
C VAL A 686 -15.26 -40.71 9.24
N ALA A 687 -14.20 -41.41 9.67
CA ALA A 687 -13.35 -40.94 10.78
C ALA A 687 -12.65 -39.60 10.45
N LEU A 688 -12.16 -39.43 9.22
CA LEU A 688 -11.50 -38.21 8.76
C LEU A 688 -12.49 -37.03 8.59
N ALA A 689 -13.70 -37.29 8.12
CA ALA A 689 -14.77 -36.29 7.99
C ALA A 689 -15.28 -35.82 9.35
N LEU A 690 -15.46 -36.73 10.32
CA LEU A 690 -15.87 -36.39 11.69
C LEU A 690 -14.82 -35.56 12.42
N TYR A 691 -13.53 -35.90 12.29
CA TYR A 691 -12.45 -35.02 12.80
C TYR A 691 -12.46 -33.64 12.11
N GLY A 692 -12.71 -33.62 10.79
CA GLY A 692 -12.94 -32.40 10.03
C GLY A 692 -14.01 -31.50 10.66
N ALA A 693 -15.22 -32.04 10.78
CA ALA A 693 -16.40 -31.30 11.20
C ALA A 693 -16.38 -30.88 12.68
N SER A 694 -15.77 -31.67 13.56
CA SER A 694 -15.73 -31.40 15.02
C SER A 694 -14.53 -30.57 15.48
N VAL A 695 -13.35 -30.73 14.85
CA VAL A 695 -12.09 -30.13 15.30
C VAL A 695 -11.49 -29.20 14.26
N SER A 696 -11.13 -29.72 13.08
CA SER A 696 -10.34 -28.97 12.08
C SER A 696 -11.10 -27.74 11.57
N TRP A 697 -12.34 -27.87 11.08
CA TRP A 697 -13.04 -26.73 10.46
C TRP A 697 -13.47 -25.63 11.43
N PRO A 698 -13.90 -25.94 12.67
CA PRO A 698 -14.14 -24.92 13.69
C PRO A 698 -12.83 -24.24 14.13
N TYR A 699 -11.78 -24.99 14.45
CA TYR A 699 -10.46 -24.44 14.78
C TYR A 699 -9.92 -23.53 13.65
N MET A 700 -9.96 -24.00 12.40
CA MET A 700 -9.53 -23.26 11.21
C MET A 700 -10.37 -22.00 10.93
N ALA A 701 -11.52 -21.82 11.58
CA ALA A 701 -12.26 -20.57 11.59
C ALA A 701 -11.93 -19.70 12.81
N THR A 702 -11.72 -20.29 13.99
CA THR A 702 -11.27 -19.58 15.20
C THR A 702 -9.91 -18.92 15.00
N VAL A 703 -8.97 -19.59 14.32
CA VAL A 703 -7.60 -19.07 14.13
C VAL A 703 -7.45 -18.17 12.90
N ARG A 704 -8.40 -18.12 11.97
CA ARG A 704 -8.28 -17.34 10.73
C ARG A 704 -8.95 -15.98 10.82
N SER A 705 -8.12 -14.95 10.87
CA SER A 705 -8.52 -13.54 10.84
C SER A 705 -8.80 -13.00 9.44
N THR A 706 -9.51 -11.86 9.39
CA THR A 706 -9.45 -10.97 8.21
C THR A 706 -8.30 -9.98 8.37
N LYS A 707 -7.83 -9.37 7.28
CA LYS A 707 -6.77 -8.34 7.35
C LYS A 707 -7.12 -7.11 8.21
N ALA A 708 -8.41 -6.84 8.43
CA ALA A 708 -8.86 -5.72 9.26
C ALA A 708 -8.84 -6.06 10.76
N ASN A 709 -9.11 -7.32 11.09
CA ASN A 709 -9.16 -7.83 12.47
C ASN A 709 -8.18 -9.01 12.62
N PRO A 710 -6.85 -8.77 12.57
CA PRO A 710 -5.84 -9.81 12.76
C PRO A 710 -5.96 -10.42 14.17
N ILE A 711 -5.68 -11.72 14.30
CA ILE A 711 -5.71 -12.45 15.58
C ILE A 711 -4.27 -12.65 16.06
N ASN A 712 -4.01 -12.32 17.32
CA ASN A 712 -2.74 -12.63 17.97
C ASN A 712 -2.74 -14.10 18.42
N LEU A 713 -1.68 -14.82 18.10
CA LEU A 713 -1.49 -16.22 18.48
C LEU A 713 -1.53 -16.42 20.01
N LEU A 714 -1.05 -15.44 20.77
CA LEU A 714 -1.01 -15.50 22.24
C LEU A 714 -2.42 -15.61 22.86
N ASP A 715 -3.42 -15.01 22.22
CA ASP A 715 -4.81 -14.99 22.69
C ASP A 715 -5.50 -16.35 22.47
N LEU A 716 -4.98 -17.19 21.57
CA LEU A 716 -5.51 -18.52 21.27
C LEU A 716 -5.12 -19.58 22.33
N THR A 717 -4.63 -19.16 23.50
CA THR A 717 -4.11 -20.08 24.54
C THR A 717 -5.16 -21.08 25.03
N ASP A 718 -6.41 -20.67 25.21
CA ASP A 718 -7.44 -21.54 25.80
C ASP A 718 -7.98 -22.59 24.82
N ILE A 719 -8.11 -22.28 23.53
CA ILE A 719 -8.49 -23.29 22.52
C ILE A 719 -7.41 -24.36 22.35
N HIS A 720 -6.12 -23.97 22.31
CA HIS A 720 -5.02 -24.94 22.25
C HIS A 720 -4.94 -25.81 23.53
N ARG A 721 -5.34 -25.29 24.70
CA ARG A 721 -5.46 -26.07 25.94
C ARG A 721 -6.72 -26.95 26.01
N LYS A 722 -7.78 -26.61 25.27
CA LYS A 722 -8.99 -27.45 25.12
C LYS A 722 -8.77 -28.61 24.13
N LEU A 723 -8.01 -28.38 23.05
CA LEU A 723 -7.87 -29.30 21.91
C LEU A 723 -7.45 -30.74 22.28
N PRO A 724 -6.35 -30.99 23.04
CA PRO A 724 -6.00 -32.35 23.47
C PRO A 724 -7.12 -33.02 24.27
N LYS A 725 -7.67 -32.31 25.27
CA LYS A 725 -8.72 -32.84 26.17
C LYS A 725 -10.00 -33.22 25.43
N PHE A 726 -10.38 -32.41 24.44
CA PHE A 726 -11.50 -32.71 23.54
C PHE A 726 -11.21 -33.98 22.73
N CYS A 727 -10.00 -34.11 22.17
CA CYS A 727 -9.60 -35.32 21.46
C CYS A 727 -9.59 -36.56 22.36
N THR A 728 -9.10 -36.49 23.61
CA THR A 728 -9.16 -37.59 24.58
C THR A 728 -10.60 -38.01 24.88
N HIS A 729 -11.50 -37.04 25.10
CA HIS A 729 -12.90 -37.30 25.42
C HIS A 729 -13.63 -38.04 24.29
N ILE A 730 -13.44 -37.60 23.04
CA ILE A 730 -14.00 -38.27 21.85
C ILE A 730 -13.30 -39.61 21.58
N ALA A 731 -12.00 -39.72 21.82
CA ALA A 731 -11.27 -40.99 21.68
C ALA A 731 -11.81 -42.07 22.63
N ALA A 732 -12.22 -41.68 23.84
CA ALA A 732 -12.86 -42.58 24.81
C ALA A 732 -14.35 -42.83 24.53
N ASN A 733 -15.06 -41.90 23.87
CA ASN A 733 -16.51 -41.95 23.67
C ASN A 733 -16.92 -41.64 22.20
N PRO A 734 -16.41 -42.37 21.19
CA PRO A 734 -16.58 -42.03 19.77
C PRO A 734 -18.05 -41.95 19.31
N GLN A 735 -18.97 -42.59 20.03
CA GLN A 735 -20.42 -42.56 19.81
C GLN A 735 -21.07 -41.19 20.08
N THR A 736 -20.45 -40.29 20.86
CA THR A 736 -21.05 -38.99 21.20
C THR A 736 -21.29 -38.12 19.97
N LEU A 737 -20.37 -38.14 18.99
CA LEU A 737 -20.46 -37.36 17.75
C LEU A 737 -21.70 -37.67 16.90
N LEU A 738 -22.29 -38.87 17.03
CA LEU A 738 -23.40 -39.34 16.20
C LEU A 738 -24.75 -39.39 16.95
N ASN A 739 -24.71 -39.46 18.28
CA ASN A 739 -25.87 -39.39 19.16
C ASN A 739 -26.55 -37.99 19.07
N PRO A 740 -27.82 -37.88 18.66
CA PRO A 740 -28.50 -36.59 18.52
C PRO A 740 -28.77 -35.87 19.85
N ASN A 741 -28.61 -36.54 20.99
CA ASN A 741 -28.82 -35.94 22.33
C ASN A 741 -27.54 -35.38 22.96
N THR A 742 -26.39 -35.47 22.28
CA THR A 742 -25.11 -34.96 22.81
C THR A 742 -25.10 -33.42 22.82
N PRO A 743 -24.68 -32.76 23.93
CA PRO A 743 -24.53 -31.30 23.98
C PRO A 743 -23.56 -30.74 22.93
N LEU A 744 -23.85 -29.56 22.38
CA LEU A 744 -23.04 -28.97 21.29
C LEU A 744 -21.56 -28.77 21.68
N ASN A 745 -21.29 -28.44 22.95
CA ASN A 745 -19.95 -28.30 23.53
C ASN A 745 -19.13 -29.61 23.59
N GLU A 746 -19.77 -30.75 23.38
CA GLU A 746 -19.17 -32.09 23.26
C GLU A 746 -19.13 -32.58 21.80
N LEU A 747 -19.87 -31.96 20.88
CA LEU A 747 -19.84 -32.27 19.44
C LEU A 747 -18.72 -31.54 18.68
N THR A 748 -18.37 -30.32 19.09
CA THR A 748 -17.39 -29.47 18.40
C THR A 748 -16.45 -28.74 19.35
N ILE A 749 -15.25 -28.40 18.88
CA ILE A 749 -14.23 -27.72 19.69
C ILE A 749 -14.64 -26.27 20.06
N ASP A 750 -15.41 -25.58 19.22
CA ASP A 750 -15.97 -24.24 19.51
C ASP A 750 -17.32 -24.30 20.25
N GLY A 751 -18.02 -25.44 20.21
CA GLY A 751 -19.35 -25.63 20.79
C GLY A 751 -20.49 -25.16 19.88
N ALA A 752 -20.22 -24.87 18.60
CA ALA A 752 -21.24 -24.60 17.60
C ALA A 752 -21.86 -25.91 17.05
N PRO A 753 -23.07 -25.87 16.45
CA PRO A 753 -23.58 -26.98 15.66
C PRO A 753 -22.66 -27.32 14.48
N PHE A 754 -22.68 -28.58 14.02
CA PHE A 754 -21.99 -28.95 12.78
C PHE A 754 -22.47 -28.11 11.60
N ARG A 755 -21.51 -27.65 10.79
CA ARG A 755 -21.76 -26.79 9.60
C ARG A 755 -22.60 -27.47 8.52
N ASP A 756 -22.56 -28.79 8.49
CA ASP A 756 -23.29 -29.63 7.55
C ASP A 756 -24.07 -30.68 8.34
N PRO A 757 -25.39 -30.47 8.55
CA PRO A 757 -26.24 -31.46 9.21
C PRO A 757 -26.45 -32.72 8.37
N LEU A 758 -26.35 -32.63 7.03
CA LEU A 758 -26.58 -33.76 6.11
C LEU A 758 -25.45 -34.78 6.24
N LEU A 759 -24.20 -34.33 6.43
CA LEU A 759 -23.04 -35.18 6.71
C LEU A 759 -23.29 -36.18 7.85
N LEU A 760 -23.86 -35.74 8.98
CA LEU A 760 -24.18 -36.65 10.09
C LEU A 760 -25.20 -37.72 9.69
N GLU A 761 -26.19 -37.33 8.89
CA GLU A 761 -27.29 -38.22 8.50
C GLU A 761 -26.82 -39.26 7.47
N SER A 762 -26.04 -38.85 6.47
CA SER A 762 -25.33 -39.77 5.58
C SER A 762 -24.40 -40.73 6.33
N ILE A 763 -23.71 -40.27 7.39
CA ILE A 763 -22.90 -41.15 8.25
C ILE A 763 -23.78 -42.17 8.99
N ARG A 764 -24.92 -41.75 9.57
CA ARG A 764 -25.85 -42.68 10.26
C ARG A 764 -26.41 -43.75 9.31
N GLN A 765 -26.70 -43.38 8.07
CA GLN A 765 -27.18 -44.30 7.05
C GLN A 765 -26.09 -45.28 6.60
N LEU A 766 -24.83 -44.85 6.53
CA LEU A 766 -23.68 -45.70 6.22
C LEU A 766 -23.25 -46.61 7.39
N LEU A 767 -23.48 -46.24 8.65
CA LEU A 767 -22.98 -46.94 9.84
C LEU A 767 -23.09 -48.49 9.81
N PRO A 768 -24.19 -49.12 9.35
CA PRO A 768 -24.33 -50.58 9.32
C PRO A 768 -23.30 -51.29 8.43
N ASP A 769 -22.86 -50.63 7.35
CA ASP A 769 -21.97 -51.20 6.35
C ASP A 769 -20.47 -50.97 6.65
N LEU A 770 -20.15 -50.16 7.66
CA LEU A 770 -18.78 -49.76 8.00
C LEU A 770 -18.04 -50.81 8.84
N LYS A 771 -16.72 -50.95 8.59
CA LYS A 771 -15.85 -51.93 9.25
C LYS A 771 -15.28 -51.35 10.55
N SER A 772 -15.95 -51.62 11.67
CA SER A 772 -15.56 -51.17 13.03
C SER A 772 -15.48 -49.64 13.23
N PRO A 773 -16.48 -48.85 12.78
CA PRO A 773 -16.37 -47.38 12.68
C PRO A 773 -15.97 -46.68 13.97
N PHE A 774 -16.56 -47.05 15.11
CA PHE A 774 -16.25 -46.43 16.41
C PHE A 774 -14.78 -46.63 16.83
N LEU A 775 -14.14 -47.74 16.46
CA LEU A 775 -12.71 -47.96 16.74
C LEU A 775 -11.83 -47.06 15.88
N LEU A 776 -12.13 -46.90 14.58
CA LEU A 776 -11.35 -46.02 13.70
C LEU A 776 -11.57 -44.54 14.04
N ILE A 777 -12.78 -44.14 14.46
CA ILE A 777 -13.05 -42.81 15.04
C ILE A 777 -12.20 -42.62 16.30
N SER A 778 -12.30 -43.52 17.29
CA SER A 778 -11.49 -43.46 18.51
C SER A 778 -9.99 -43.30 18.22
N ARG A 779 -9.48 -44.04 17.23
CA ARG A 779 -8.06 -44.00 16.84
C ARG A 779 -7.65 -42.76 16.06
N MET A 780 -8.54 -42.17 15.24
CA MET A 780 -8.32 -40.86 14.62
C MET A 780 -8.09 -39.79 15.70
N PHE A 781 -8.98 -39.73 16.70
CA PHE A 781 -8.87 -38.75 17.78
C PHE A 781 -7.71 -39.03 18.75
N THR A 782 -7.37 -40.31 19.02
CA THR A 782 -6.14 -40.67 19.76
C THR A 782 -4.87 -40.16 19.05
N GLY A 783 -4.81 -40.32 17.73
CA GLY A 783 -3.69 -39.81 16.93
C GLY A 783 -3.67 -38.27 16.89
N ALA A 784 -4.84 -37.64 16.82
CA ALA A 784 -4.95 -36.19 16.83
C ALA A 784 -4.57 -35.56 18.18
N GLU A 785 -4.92 -36.17 19.31
CA GLU A 785 -4.45 -35.77 20.64
C GLU A 785 -2.91 -35.76 20.68
N THR A 786 -2.30 -36.87 20.24
CA THR A 786 -0.83 -37.02 20.16
C THR A 786 -0.22 -35.93 19.29
N GLY A 787 -0.84 -35.63 18.14
CA GLY A 787 -0.44 -34.53 17.26
C GLY A 787 -0.51 -33.18 17.96
N TRP A 788 -1.64 -32.85 18.60
CA TRP A 788 -1.80 -31.55 19.27
C TRP A 788 -0.75 -31.35 20.37
N ILE A 789 -0.49 -32.35 21.21
CA ILE A 789 0.54 -32.29 22.26
C ILE A 789 1.94 -32.01 21.65
N ILE A 790 2.27 -32.61 20.50
CA ILE A 790 3.57 -32.44 19.83
C ILE A 790 3.70 -31.08 19.12
N PHE A 791 2.60 -30.55 18.57
CA PHE A 791 2.62 -29.33 17.74
C PHE A 791 2.17 -28.04 18.45
N THR A 792 1.80 -28.11 19.74
CA THR A 792 1.41 -26.93 20.56
C THR A 792 2.20 -26.72 21.87
N PRO A 793 3.48 -27.16 22.01
CA PRO A 793 4.18 -27.14 23.30
C PRO A 793 4.29 -25.75 23.94
N GLU A 794 4.31 -24.69 23.13
CA GLU A 794 4.33 -23.30 23.56
C GLU A 794 3.09 -22.87 24.37
N PHE A 795 1.96 -23.54 24.21
CA PHE A 795 0.68 -23.23 24.86
C PHE A 795 0.45 -23.93 26.20
N HIS A 796 1.28 -24.92 26.57
CA HIS A 796 1.11 -25.66 27.83
C HIS A 796 1.25 -24.76 29.07
N ILE A 797 0.80 -25.26 30.23
CA ILE A 797 1.11 -24.63 31.51
C ILE A 797 2.62 -24.80 31.75
N GLY A 798 3.33 -23.71 32.05
CA GLY A 798 4.81 -23.67 32.05
C GLY A 798 5.46 -23.67 30.66
N GLY A 799 4.69 -23.68 29.57
CA GLY A 799 5.16 -23.53 28.19
C GLY A 799 5.56 -22.08 27.87
N THR A 800 6.20 -21.86 26.70
CA THR A 800 6.82 -20.58 26.33
C THR A 800 5.88 -19.39 26.45
N ILE A 801 4.64 -19.49 25.95
CA ILE A 801 3.65 -18.40 26.05
C ILE A 801 3.34 -18.10 27.52
N ASN A 802 3.22 -19.13 28.36
CA ASN A 802 2.90 -18.96 29.78
C ASN A 802 4.00 -18.22 30.56
N ARG A 803 5.26 -18.32 30.13
CA ARG A 803 6.41 -17.62 30.74
C ARG A 803 6.53 -16.15 30.32
N LEU A 804 5.88 -15.73 29.23
CA LEU A 804 5.95 -14.34 28.76
C LEU A 804 5.41 -13.36 29.82
N THR A 805 6.23 -12.37 30.17
CA THR A 805 5.89 -11.28 31.10
C THR A 805 4.73 -10.44 30.55
N PRO A 806 4.01 -9.68 31.40
CA PRO A 806 2.93 -8.80 30.94
C PRO A 806 3.38 -7.79 29.87
N GLU A 807 4.62 -7.31 29.95
CA GLU A 807 5.17 -6.36 28.98
C GLU A 807 5.58 -7.04 27.66
N GLN A 808 6.23 -8.22 27.71
CA GLN A 808 6.48 -9.02 26.50
C GLN A 808 5.16 -9.32 25.77
N ARG A 809 4.09 -9.67 26.50
CA ARG A 809 2.74 -9.92 25.93
C ARG A 809 2.09 -8.67 25.33
N ARG A 810 2.38 -7.47 25.87
CA ARG A 810 1.88 -6.19 25.35
C ARG A 810 2.50 -5.82 24.00
N ILE A 811 3.76 -6.24 23.77
CA ILE A 811 4.52 -5.94 22.54
C ILE A 811 4.39 -7.06 21.49
N LEU A 812 4.32 -8.32 21.91
CA LEU A 812 4.30 -9.47 21.00
C LEU A 812 2.93 -9.66 20.32
N PHE A 813 2.79 -9.08 19.13
CA PHE A 813 1.69 -9.38 18.22
C PHE A 813 2.13 -10.36 17.13
N VAL A 814 1.81 -11.64 17.31
CA VAL A 814 2.18 -12.74 16.43
C VAL A 814 0.93 -13.15 15.65
N LEU A 815 0.95 -13.07 14.31
CA LEU A 815 -0.20 -13.53 13.51
C LEU A 815 -0.45 -15.02 13.74
N SER A 816 -1.71 -15.40 14.00
CA SER A 816 -2.13 -16.79 14.16
C SER A 816 -1.83 -17.68 12.95
N THR A 817 -1.81 -17.12 11.73
CA THR A 817 -1.52 -17.84 10.49
C THR A 817 -0.48 -17.12 9.63
N ASN A 818 0.16 -17.85 8.72
CA ASN A 818 1.11 -17.32 7.74
C ASN A 818 0.42 -16.93 6.41
N ASP A 819 -0.93 -16.86 6.39
CA ASP A 819 -1.76 -16.54 5.21
C ASP A 819 -1.33 -15.23 4.50
N CYS A 820 -0.69 -14.30 5.21
CA CYS A 820 -0.12 -13.07 4.63
C CYS A 820 1.07 -13.34 3.69
N SER A 821 1.99 -14.23 4.09
CA SER A 821 3.19 -14.60 3.33
C SER A 821 2.85 -15.55 2.19
N GLU A 822 2.11 -16.62 2.49
CA GLU A 822 1.59 -17.60 1.52
C GLU A 822 0.74 -16.91 0.44
N GLY A 823 -0.21 -16.08 0.88
CA GLY A 823 -1.06 -15.27 0.00
C GLY A 823 -0.26 -14.27 -0.83
N MET A 824 0.91 -13.84 -0.38
CA MET A 824 1.81 -13.00 -1.18
C MET A 824 2.55 -13.79 -2.26
N LEU A 825 3.03 -15.01 -1.97
CA LEU A 825 3.63 -15.88 -2.98
C LEU A 825 2.61 -16.30 -4.05
N GLY A 826 1.36 -16.55 -3.64
CA GLY A 826 0.22 -16.68 -4.55
C GLY A 826 -0.03 -15.43 -5.39
N THR A 827 -0.01 -14.24 -4.78
CA THR A 827 -0.15 -12.95 -5.49
C THR A 827 0.96 -12.74 -6.53
N HIS A 828 2.22 -13.01 -6.16
CA HIS A 828 3.39 -12.93 -7.04
C HIS A 828 3.27 -13.91 -8.23
N THR A 829 2.83 -15.14 -7.97
CA THR A 829 2.62 -16.16 -9.01
C THR A 829 1.54 -15.74 -10.01
N VAL A 830 0.43 -15.14 -9.54
CA VAL A 830 -0.61 -14.57 -10.42
C VAL A 830 -0.07 -13.36 -11.19
N HIS A 831 0.66 -12.46 -10.53
CA HIS A 831 1.27 -11.29 -11.17
C HIS A 831 2.22 -11.67 -12.30
N MET A 832 3.09 -12.66 -12.09
CA MET A 832 4.04 -13.11 -13.12
C MET A 832 3.35 -13.77 -14.33
N ARG A 833 2.17 -14.37 -14.17
CA ARG A 833 1.37 -14.89 -15.31
C ARG A 833 0.84 -13.78 -16.22
N TYR A 834 0.41 -12.65 -15.65
CA TYR A 834 -0.05 -11.48 -16.42
C TYR A 834 1.11 -10.57 -16.86
N HIS A 835 2.23 -10.58 -16.13
CA HIS A 835 3.39 -9.72 -16.36
C HIS A 835 4.71 -10.54 -16.41
N PRO A 836 4.90 -11.44 -17.40
CA PRO A 836 6.07 -12.34 -17.45
C PRO A 836 7.41 -11.61 -17.56
N ASN A 837 7.42 -10.36 -18.04
CA ASN A 837 8.61 -9.50 -18.09
C ASN A 837 8.85 -8.69 -16.79
N SER A 838 8.02 -8.86 -15.77
CA SER A 838 8.22 -8.26 -14.44
C SER A 838 9.26 -9.03 -13.62
N THR A 839 9.47 -8.63 -12.37
CA THR A 839 10.35 -9.32 -11.41
C THR A 839 9.93 -9.09 -9.97
N THR A 840 10.35 -10.00 -9.11
CA THR A 840 10.43 -9.88 -7.64
C THR A 840 10.71 -8.45 -7.12
N HIS A 841 11.74 -7.77 -7.61
CA HIS A 841 12.07 -6.38 -7.20
C HIS A 841 10.97 -5.36 -7.55
N SER A 842 10.54 -5.33 -8.82
CA SER A 842 9.52 -4.38 -9.29
C SER A 842 8.13 -4.67 -8.70
N PHE A 843 7.83 -5.96 -8.49
CA PHE A 843 6.65 -6.40 -7.75
C PHE A 843 6.73 -5.94 -6.29
N SER A 844 7.85 -6.20 -5.60
CA SER A 844 8.04 -5.80 -4.20
C SER A 844 7.88 -4.31 -4.00
N ASN A 845 8.49 -3.48 -4.87
CA ASN A 845 8.38 -2.03 -4.75
C ASN A 845 6.94 -1.52 -4.94
N GLN A 846 6.20 -2.08 -5.90
CA GLN A 846 4.78 -1.77 -6.09
C GLN A 846 3.96 -2.19 -4.86
N THR A 847 4.08 -3.46 -4.46
CA THR A 847 3.25 -4.07 -3.41
C THR A 847 3.58 -3.55 -2.00
N ARG A 848 4.83 -3.11 -1.75
CA ARG A 848 5.23 -2.41 -0.51
C ARG A 848 4.56 -1.05 -0.42
N THR A 849 4.59 -0.27 -1.50
CA THR A 849 3.91 1.04 -1.54
C THR A 849 2.41 0.90 -1.27
N GLU A 850 1.79 -0.14 -1.83
CA GLU A 850 0.37 -0.49 -1.63
C GLU A 850 0.09 -0.92 -0.18
N ARG A 851 0.65 -2.06 0.26
CA ARG A 851 0.22 -2.72 1.50
C ARG A 851 0.65 -1.99 2.77
N ASN A 852 1.73 -1.20 2.72
CA ASN A 852 2.21 -0.45 3.87
C ASN A 852 1.60 0.97 3.91
N ASN A 853 0.64 1.30 3.03
CA ASN A 853 0.03 2.64 2.93
C ASN A 853 1.07 3.77 2.72
N THR A 854 2.17 3.49 2.02
CA THR A 854 3.35 4.37 1.96
C THR A 854 3.05 5.74 1.34
N GLU A 855 2.02 5.89 0.51
CA GLU A 855 1.60 7.19 -0.01
C GLU A 855 1.10 8.14 1.09
N ALA A 856 0.56 7.62 2.21
CA ALA A 856 0.20 8.44 3.38
C ALA A 856 1.46 8.89 4.14
N PHE A 857 2.39 7.97 4.38
CA PHE A 857 3.71 8.28 4.95
C PHE A 857 4.46 9.34 4.12
N ILE A 858 4.51 9.18 2.79
CA ILE A 858 5.14 10.15 1.87
C ILE A 858 4.53 11.55 2.05
N LYS A 859 3.20 11.66 2.05
CA LYS A 859 2.50 12.96 2.16
C LYS A 859 2.67 13.64 3.52
N LYS A 860 2.93 12.86 4.57
CA LYS A 860 2.97 13.34 5.96
C LYS A 860 4.39 13.56 6.49
N CYS A 861 5.36 12.74 6.06
CA CYS A 861 6.73 12.72 6.58
C CYS A 861 7.82 13.09 5.55
N CYS A 862 7.58 12.99 4.24
CA CYS A 862 8.64 13.22 3.23
C CYS A 862 8.62 14.63 2.64
N ASP A 863 9.71 15.37 2.79
CA ASP A 863 9.91 16.70 2.21
C ASP A 863 10.52 16.66 0.78
N PRO A 864 10.65 17.81 0.09
CA PRO A 864 11.31 17.90 -1.20
C PRO A 864 12.83 17.61 -1.21
N ALA A 865 13.51 17.46 -0.06
CA ALA A 865 14.86 16.94 0.02
C ALA A 865 14.86 15.40 0.06
N VAL A 866 13.96 14.77 0.81
CA VAL A 866 13.73 13.31 0.80
C VAL A 866 13.31 12.86 -0.59
N GLU A 867 12.41 13.58 -1.29
CA GLU A 867 12.06 13.25 -2.69
C GLU A 867 13.31 13.24 -3.59
N LYS A 868 14.18 14.25 -3.49
CA LYS A 868 15.44 14.32 -4.25
C LYS A 868 16.46 13.27 -3.84
N PHE A 869 16.40 12.73 -2.62
CA PHE A 869 17.22 11.59 -2.19
C PHE A 869 16.71 10.30 -2.84
N VAL A 870 15.44 9.95 -2.65
CA VAL A 870 14.84 8.73 -3.23
C VAL A 870 14.95 8.72 -4.77
N MET A 871 14.73 9.86 -5.42
CA MET A 871 14.94 10.05 -6.86
C MET A 871 16.39 9.88 -7.33
N ARG A 872 17.39 9.97 -6.44
CA ARG A 872 18.81 9.69 -6.75
C ARG A 872 19.16 8.23 -6.49
N GLU A 873 18.71 7.63 -5.40
CA GLU A 873 19.00 6.22 -5.09
C GLU A 873 18.44 5.29 -6.18
N VAL A 874 17.21 5.50 -6.64
CA VAL A 874 16.59 4.76 -7.77
C VAL A 874 17.28 5.00 -9.13
N ARG A 875 18.24 5.93 -9.21
CA ARG A 875 19.11 6.11 -10.38
C ARG A 875 20.48 5.43 -10.22
N LYS A 876 20.95 5.22 -8.99
CA LYS A 876 22.13 4.40 -8.67
C LYS A 876 21.78 2.91 -8.78
N ASP A 877 20.65 2.52 -8.21
CA ASP A 877 20.21 1.14 -8.03
C ASP A 877 19.82 0.50 -9.38
N GLY A 878 20.84 0.03 -10.08
CA GLY A 878 20.70 -0.69 -11.34
C GLY A 878 20.03 -2.03 -11.12
N THR A 879 18.70 -2.09 -11.22
CA THR A 879 17.92 -3.35 -11.17
C THR A 879 18.45 -4.42 -12.15
N ARG A 880 19.06 -4.00 -13.27
CA ARG A 880 19.79 -4.88 -14.21
C ARG A 880 21.04 -5.54 -13.60
N GLN A 881 21.79 -4.84 -12.75
CA GLN A 881 22.99 -5.35 -12.08
C GLN A 881 22.63 -6.39 -11.01
N LEU A 882 21.67 -6.10 -10.12
CA LEU A 882 21.20 -7.05 -9.10
C LEU A 882 20.71 -8.37 -9.75
N ARG A 883 19.89 -8.29 -10.80
CA ARG A 883 19.45 -9.46 -11.58
C ARG A 883 20.62 -10.21 -12.25
N ALA A 884 21.66 -9.50 -12.69
CA ALA A 884 22.84 -10.12 -13.31
C ALA A 884 23.79 -10.74 -12.29
N GLN A 885 23.85 -10.22 -11.06
CA GLN A 885 24.54 -10.83 -9.94
C GLN A 885 23.83 -12.13 -9.53
N PHE A 886 22.54 -12.08 -9.20
CA PHE A 886 21.77 -13.27 -8.79
C PHE A 886 21.87 -14.41 -9.81
N ARG A 887 21.76 -14.13 -11.11
CA ARG A 887 21.93 -15.16 -12.15
C ARG A 887 23.34 -15.76 -12.19
N ARG A 888 24.40 -15.00 -11.91
CA ARG A 888 25.77 -15.54 -11.83
C ARG A 888 25.93 -16.45 -10.61
N GLU A 889 25.43 -16.02 -9.45
CA GLU A 889 25.44 -16.81 -8.22
C GLU A 889 24.65 -18.12 -8.39
N TRP A 890 23.44 -18.06 -8.95
CA TRP A 890 22.60 -19.22 -9.22
C TRP A 890 23.24 -20.19 -10.23
N LEU A 891 23.82 -19.70 -11.33
CA LEU A 891 24.53 -20.55 -12.30
C LEU A 891 25.77 -21.22 -11.70
N ALA A 892 26.52 -20.53 -10.84
CA ALA A 892 27.64 -21.14 -10.11
C ALA A 892 27.14 -22.23 -9.14
N ARG A 893 26.07 -21.94 -8.38
CA ARG A 893 25.43 -22.87 -7.44
C ARG A 893 24.89 -24.13 -8.13
N GLN A 894 24.33 -24.02 -9.33
CA GLN A 894 23.86 -25.20 -10.08
C GLN A 894 25.01 -26.07 -10.58
N ARG A 895 26.14 -25.49 -11.01
CA ARG A 895 27.35 -26.26 -11.36
C ARG A 895 27.89 -27.02 -10.14
N GLU A 896 27.98 -26.36 -8.99
CA GLU A 896 28.39 -26.96 -7.72
C GLU A 896 27.45 -28.11 -7.29
N LYS A 897 26.13 -27.92 -7.43
CA LYS A 897 25.11 -28.98 -7.19
C LYS A 897 25.30 -30.16 -8.15
N ALA A 898 25.51 -29.92 -9.44
CA ALA A 898 25.75 -30.96 -10.43
C ALA A 898 27.05 -31.74 -10.16
N GLU A 899 28.15 -31.05 -9.84
CA GLU A 899 29.40 -31.70 -9.43
C GLU A 899 29.23 -32.57 -8.18
N LYS A 900 28.55 -32.07 -7.15
CA LYS A 900 28.27 -32.82 -5.92
C LYS A 900 27.37 -34.02 -6.21
N ALA A 901 26.40 -33.91 -7.10
CA ALA A 901 25.55 -35.01 -7.55
C ALA A 901 26.35 -36.07 -8.33
N LEU A 902 27.23 -35.68 -9.25
CA LEU A 902 28.13 -36.59 -9.98
C LEU A 902 29.10 -37.31 -9.03
N LYS A 903 29.76 -36.57 -8.13
CA LYS A 903 30.64 -37.12 -7.08
C LYS A 903 29.88 -38.10 -6.18
N ARG A 904 28.61 -37.84 -5.86
CA ARG A 904 27.73 -38.76 -5.12
C ARG A 904 27.36 -40.01 -5.94
N ARG A 905 26.93 -39.85 -7.20
CA ARG A 905 26.59 -40.96 -8.12
C ARG A 905 27.80 -41.90 -8.29
N ALA A 906 28.98 -41.35 -8.57
CA ALA A 906 30.23 -42.12 -8.67
C ALA A 906 30.59 -42.86 -7.37
N LYS A 907 30.48 -42.20 -6.20
CA LYS A 907 30.74 -42.83 -4.89
C LYS A 907 29.73 -43.96 -4.59
N THR A 908 28.46 -43.78 -4.92
CA THR A 908 27.43 -44.82 -4.76
C THR A 908 27.64 -45.99 -5.72
N ALA A 909 28.02 -45.73 -6.98
CA ALA A 909 28.35 -46.77 -7.95
C ALA A 909 29.56 -47.59 -7.49
N ALA A 910 30.68 -46.93 -7.16
CA ALA A 910 31.87 -47.60 -6.63
C ALA A 910 31.59 -48.40 -5.35
N TRP A 911 30.73 -47.88 -4.45
CA TRP A 911 30.28 -48.62 -3.27
C TRP A 911 29.44 -49.86 -3.63
N LYS A 912 28.50 -49.76 -4.58
CA LYS A 912 27.72 -50.91 -5.07
C LYS A 912 28.63 -51.97 -5.69
N THR A 913 29.56 -51.58 -6.57
CA THR A 913 30.52 -52.50 -7.20
C THR A 913 31.43 -53.16 -6.17
N ALA A 914 31.96 -52.41 -5.20
CA ALA A 914 32.79 -52.97 -4.13
C ALA A 914 32.02 -53.88 -3.15
N ALA A 915 30.73 -53.63 -2.93
CA ALA A 915 29.86 -54.49 -2.15
C ALA A 915 29.53 -55.80 -2.90
N ALA A 916 29.16 -55.71 -4.18
CA ALA A 916 28.89 -56.85 -5.03
C ALA A 916 30.13 -57.75 -5.21
N PHE A 917 31.31 -57.15 -5.46
CA PHE A 917 32.57 -57.87 -5.54
C PHE A 917 32.91 -58.57 -4.21
N ARG A 918 32.68 -57.92 -3.06
CA ARG A 918 32.89 -58.55 -1.75
C ARG A 918 31.95 -59.73 -1.52
N LEU A 919 30.67 -59.59 -1.85
CA LEU A 919 29.70 -60.70 -1.76
C LEU A 919 30.12 -61.87 -2.66
N ALA A 920 30.49 -61.60 -3.91
CA ALA A 920 30.96 -62.61 -4.87
C ALA A 920 32.32 -63.26 -4.49
N THR A 921 33.10 -62.64 -3.60
CA THR A 921 34.36 -63.20 -3.07
C THR A 921 34.24 -63.68 -1.61
N THR A 922 33.04 -63.61 -1.02
CA THR A 922 32.78 -64.16 0.32
C THR A 922 32.53 -65.65 0.19
N ILE A 923 33.54 -66.46 0.53
CA ILE A 923 33.36 -67.90 0.72
C ILE A 923 32.50 -68.10 1.98
N LEU A 924 31.44 -68.90 1.87
CA LEU A 924 30.62 -69.28 3.01
C LEU A 924 31.39 -70.28 3.87
N GLU A 925 31.55 -69.99 5.16
CA GLU A 925 32.26 -70.86 6.08
C GLU A 925 31.27 -71.85 6.71
N PHE A 926 31.65 -73.13 6.75
CA PHE A 926 30.81 -74.20 7.32
C PHE A 926 31.40 -74.81 8.59
N ASP A 927 32.62 -74.42 8.96
CA ASP A 927 33.30 -74.83 10.18
C ASP A 927 32.79 -74.02 11.40
N LEU A 928 32.16 -74.72 12.33
CA LEU A 928 31.56 -74.14 13.54
C LEU A 928 32.59 -73.41 14.41
N ASP A 929 33.77 -73.99 14.63
CA ASP A 929 34.82 -73.38 15.46
C ASP A 929 35.31 -72.08 14.81
N LYS A 930 35.45 -72.05 13.48
CA LYS A 930 35.73 -70.81 12.75
C LYS A 930 34.61 -69.78 12.89
N ILE A 931 33.33 -70.16 12.72
CA ILE A 931 32.18 -69.25 12.91
C ILE A 931 32.16 -68.68 14.35
N HIS A 932 32.45 -69.51 15.36
CA HIS A 932 32.60 -69.06 16.74
C HIS A 932 33.75 -68.06 16.92
N SER A 933 34.89 -68.27 16.25
CA SER A 933 36.04 -67.35 16.27
C SER A 933 35.83 -66.02 15.50
N MET A 934 34.84 -65.95 14.59
CA MET A 934 34.69 -64.82 13.68
C MET A 934 34.41 -63.48 14.38
N ASN A 935 34.88 -62.40 13.74
CA ASN A 935 34.68 -61.03 14.18
C ASN A 935 33.41 -60.38 13.59
N SER A 936 33.02 -59.23 14.14
CA SER A 936 31.81 -58.47 13.76
C SER A 936 31.68 -58.18 12.26
N LYS A 937 32.79 -58.02 11.53
CA LYS A 937 32.81 -57.71 10.10
C LYS A 937 32.60 -58.98 9.26
N THR A 938 33.38 -60.04 9.51
CA THR A 938 33.23 -61.30 8.76
C THR A 938 31.87 -61.95 9.01
N LEU A 939 31.37 -61.94 10.26
CA LEU A 939 29.99 -62.35 10.56
C LEU A 939 28.93 -61.52 9.79
N LYS A 940 29.18 -60.22 9.57
CA LYS A 940 28.26 -59.40 8.78
C LYS A 940 28.32 -59.77 7.30
N ASP A 941 29.51 -59.98 6.74
CA ASP A 941 29.68 -60.35 5.34
C ASP A 941 29.06 -61.75 5.07
N GLN A 942 29.18 -62.72 6.01
CA GLN A 942 28.44 -64.01 5.97
C GLN A 942 26.91 -63.80 6.01
N LEU A 943 26.38 -63.02 6.96
CA LEU A 943 24.93 -62.73 7.04
C LEU A 943 24.39 -62.04 5.79
N GLN A 944 25.18 -61.16 5.17
CA GLN A 944 24.80 -60.51 3.91
C GLN A 944 24.75 -61.53 2.77
N PHE A 945 25.62 -62.55 2.76
CA PHE A 945 25.54 -63.66 1.81
C PHE A 945 24.28 -64.52 2.03
N TYR A 946 24.01 -64.96 3.27
CA TYR A 946 22.78 -65.72 3.58
C TYR A 946 21.50 -64.94 3.25
N LYS A 947 21.47 -63.62 3.52
CA LYS A 947 20.30 -62.76 3.29
C LYS A 947 20.10 -62.40 1.81
N ASP A 948 21.16 -62.03 1.10
CA ASP A 948 21.06 -61.43 -0.24
C ASP A 948 21.29 -62.46 -1.37
N VAL A 949 22.08 -63.51 -1.13
CA VAL A 949 22.44 -64.55 -2.13
C VAL A 949 21.62 -65.82 -1.93
N LEU A 950 21.64 -66.41 -0.73
CA LEU A 950 20.88 -67.63 -0.40
C LEU A 950 19.43 -67.38 0.01
N LYS A 951 19.05 -66.10 0.17
CA LYS A 951 17.70 -65.63 0.52
C LYS A 951 17.06 -66.38 1.70
N ASP A 952 17.83 -66.59 2.78
CA ASP A 952 17.31 -67.20 4.01
C ASP A 952 16.06 -66.43 4.50
N GLU A 953 14.92 -67.13 4.59
CA GLU A 953 13.59 -66.55 4.77
C GLU A 953 13.50 -65.71 6.07
N ILE A 954 14.15 -66.19 7.14
CA ILE A 954 14.16 -65.55 8.46
C ILE A 954 15.09 -64.33 8.47
N LEU A 955 16.26 -64.41 7.82
CA LEU A 955 17.19 -63.29 7.69
C LEU A 955 16.67 -62.23 6.72
N VAL A 956 15.96 -62.58 5.66
CA VAL A 956 15.30 -61.64 4.73
C VAL A 956 14.31 -60.74 5.50
N ALA A 957 13.47 -61.32 6.37
CA ALA A 957 12.52 -60.58 7.20
C ALA A 957 13.17 -59.68 8.28
N LYS A 958 14.35 -60.03 8.81
CA LYS A 958 15.05 -59.23 9.84
C LYS A 958 15.68 -57.95 9.27
N LYS A 959 15.56 -56.84 9.99
CA LYS A 959 16.13 -55.53 9.61
C LYS A 959 17.55 -55.38 10.16
N TRP A 960 18.47 -54.84 9.36
CA TRP A 960 19.89 -54.72 9.71
C TRP A 960 20.19 -54.00 11.05
N LYS A 961 19.33 -53.08 11.48
CA LYS A 961 19.42 -52.40 12.79
C LYS A 961 19.25 -53.33 14.00
N ASP A 962 18.58 -54.46 13.81
CA ASP A 962 18.31 -55.46 14.84
C ASP A 962 19.44 -56.52 14.88
N MET A 963 20.40 -56.43 13.95
CA MET A 963 21.52 -57.35 13.72
C MET A 963 22.88 -56.66 13.98
N VAL A 964 22.94 -55.79 15.00
CA VAL A 964 24.11 -54.92 15.26
C VAL A 964 25.15 -55.53 16.20
N LYS A 965 24.70 -56.23 17.26
CA LYS A 965 25.59 -56.87 18.25
C LYS A 965 26.31 -58.09 17.66
N VAL A 966 27.52 -58.39 18.13
CA VAL A 966 28.38 -59.46 17.56
C VAL A 966 27.81 -60.84 17.86
N GLU A 967 27.28 -61.01 19.07
CA GLU A 967 26.67 -62.23 19.59
C GLU A 967 25.40 -62.54 18.80
N VAL A 968 24.55 -61.52 18.59
CA VAL A 968 23.34 -61.61 17.76
C VAL A 968 23.70 -61.95 16.31
N ARG A 969 24.79 -61.40 15.76
CA ARG A 969 25.25 -61.81 14.42
C ARG A 969 25.71 -63.26 14.38
N ARG A 970 26.49 -63.71 15.36
CA ARG A 970 27.01 -65.08 15.42
C ARG A 970 25.87 -66.10 15.49
N ASN A 971 24.92 -65.90 16.39
CA ASN A 971 23.74 -66.77 16.50
C ASN A 971 22.95 -66.79 15.18
N LEU A 972 22.71 -65.63 14.55
CA LEU A 972 22.00 -65.56 13.28
C LEU A 972 22.76 -66.18 12.09
N VAL A 973 24.10 -66.30 12.14
CA VAL A 973 24.88 -67.09 11.18
C VAL A 973 24.68 -68.58 11.45
N LEU A 974 24.82 -69.01 12.71
CA LEU A 974 24.68 -70.42 13.11
C LEU A 974 23.27 -70.95 12.80
N GLU A 975 22.21 -70.22 13.17
CA GLU A 975 20.82 -70.52 12.85
C GLU A 975 20.57 -70.66 11.33
N ALA A 976 21.24 -69.83 10.50
CA ALA A 976 21.11 -69.87 9.04
C ALA A 976 21.97 -70.99 8.42
N TRP A 977 23.11 -71.31 9.01
CA TRP A 977 23.95 -72.46 8.69
C TRP A 977 23.20 -73.77 8.96
N GLU A 978 22.51 -73.91 10.10
CA GLU A 978 21.68 -75.08 10.42
C GLU A 978 20.56 -75.29 9.38
N ARG A 979 19.87 -74.20 8.98
CA ARG A 979 18.82 -74.26 7.95
C ARG A 979 19.36 -74.60 6.56
N GLU A 980 20.48 -74.01 6.17
CA GLU A 980 21.12 -74.28 4.87
C GLU A 980 21.74 -75.70 4.81
N LEU A 981 22.23 -76.23 5.94
CA LEU A 981 22.67 -77.62 6.06
C LEU A 981 21.49 -78.58 5.86
N ALA A 982 20.42 -78.42 6.63
CA ALA A 982 19.21 -79.24 6.49
C ALA A 982 18.58 -79.13 5.08
N ARG A 983 18.60 -77.93 4.47
CA ARG A 983 18.14 -77.70 3.09
C ARG A 983 19.00 -78.45 2.06
N ARG A 984 20.30 -78.65 2.30
CA ARG A 984 21.20 -79.45 1.46
C ARG A 984 21.00 -80.94 1.67
N GLU A 985 20.85 -81.38 2.90
CA GLU A 985 20.54 -82.79 3.24
C GLU A 985 19.20 -83.25 2.66
N LEU A 986 18.22 -82.34 2.53
CA LEU A 986 16.96 -82.55 1.79
C LEU A 986 17.11 -82.41 0.26
N GLY A 987 18.17 -81.76 -0.22
CA GLY A 987 18.42 -81.48 -1.63
C GLY A 987 19.21 -82.56 -2.37
N ASP A 988 19.98 -83.39 -1.66
CA ASP A 988 20.94 -84.37 -2.21
C ASP A 988 20.29 -85.61 -2.89
N SER A 989 19.04 -85.46 -3.36
CA SER A 989 18.35 -86.40 -4.23
C SER A 989 18.30 -85.96 -5.71
N GLN A 990 18.83 -84.78 -6.09
CA GLN A 990 18.93 -84.39 -7.50
C GLN A 990 20.08 -83.40 -7.83
N MET A 991 20.75 -83.68 -8.96
CA MET A 991 21.74 -82.85 -9.68
C MET A 991 23.16 -82.68 -9.09
N ASP A 992 24.02 -83.65 -9.42
CA ASP A 992 25.48 -83.47 -9.51
C ASP A 992 25.86 -82.71 -10.81
N THR A 993 27.05 -82.10 -10.83
CA THR A 993 27.73 -81.44 -11.96
C THR A 993 27.00 -80.26 -12.66
N THR A 994 27.37 -79.02 -12.31
CA THR A 994 28.12 -78.10 -13.20
C THR A 994 28.28 -76.68 -12.62
N VAL A 995 29.36 -76.41 -11.90
CA VAL A 995 29.84 -75.02 -11.66
C VAL A 995 30.98 -74.72 -12.62
N GLY A 996 30.61 -74.50 -13.90
CA GLY A 996 31.56 -74.29 -15.00
C GLY A 996 31.17 -73.11 -15.88
N THR A 997 31.85 -71.97 -15.67
CA THR A 997 32.02 -70.84 -16.59
C THR A 997 30.86 -70.49 -17.53
N ARG A 998 30.03 -69.50 -17.16
CA ARG A 998 29.34 -68.64 -18.13
C ARG A 998 29.58 -67.17 -17.86
N LEU A 999 30.57 -66.62 -18.56
CA LEU A 999 30.59 -65.20 -18.90
C LEU A 999 29.40 -64.92 -19.82
N GLY A 1000 28.40 -64.19 -19.31
CA GLY A 1000 27.31 -63.63 -20.11
C GLY A 1000 27.50 -62.13 -20.22
N THR A 1001 27.88 -61.64 -21.40
CA THR A 1001 27.98 -60.20 -21.67
C THR A 1001 26.57 -59.60 -21.76
N ALA A 1002 26.15 -58.90 -20.71
CA ALA A 1002 25.03 -57.97 -20.81
C ALA A 1002 25.51 -56.73 -21.58
N ASN A 1003 25.00 -56.55 -22.80
CA ASN A 1003 25.14 -55.30 -23.54
C ASN A 1003 24.28 -54.20 -22.90
N ASP A 1004 24.53 -52.96 -23.34
CA ASP A 1004 23.57 -51.86 -23.23
C ASP A 1004 22.16 -52.28 -23.67
N ASP A 1005 21.17 -51.80 -22.92
CA ASP A 1005 20.07 -50.96 -23.43
C ASP A 1005 19.06 -50.78 -22.29
N GLY A 1006 19.12 -49.63 -21.62
CA GLY A 1006 18.38 -49.43 -20.36
C GLY A 1006 18.65 -48.11 -19.67
N GLU A 1007 18.78 -47.01 -20.42
CA GLU A 1007 18.68 -45.66 -19.85
C GLU A 1007 17.26 -45.46 -19.31
N TRP A 1008 17.07 -45.75 -18.02
CA TRP A 1008 15.94 -45.23 -17.27
C TRP A 1008 16.17 -43.74 -17.06
N GLU A 1009 15.68 -42.95 -18.02
CA GLU A 1009 15.35 -41.56 -17.75
C GLU A 1009 14.39 -41.54 -16.55
N ASP A 1010 14.85 -40.95 -15.44
CA ASP A 1010 14.00 -40.50 -14.34
C ASP A 1010 13.07 -39.41 -14.91
N THR A 1011 12.00 -39.85 -15.58
CA THR A 1011 10.89 -39.00 -16.04
C THR A 1011 10.02 -38.64 -14.85
N ASP A 1012 10.61 -37.86 -13.93
CA ASP A 1012 9.89 -36.97 -13.04
C ASP A 1012 8.86 -36.22 -13.90
N SER A 1013 7.56 -36.51 -13.69
CA SER A 1013 6.51 -36.08 -14.60
C SER A 1013 6.40 -34.56 -14.60
N GLU A 1014 6.81 -33.93 -15.71
CA GLU A 1014 7.07 -32.50 -15.84
C GLU A 1014 5.87 -31.60 -15.46
N ASP A 1015 6.18 -30.43 -14.87
CA ASP A 1015 5.29 -29.30 -14.52
C ASP A 1015 5.86 -27.98 -15.10
#